data_AF-A0AAJ2PXF6-F1
#
_entry.id   AF-A0AAJ2PXF6-F1
#
_cell.length_a   1.000
_cell.length_b   1.000
_cell.length_c   1.000
_cell.angle_alpha   90.00
_cell.angle_beta   90.00
_cell.angle_gamma   90.00
#
_symmetry.space_group_name_H-M   'P 1'
#
loop_
_entity.id
_entity.type
_entity.pdbx_description
1 polymer ?
#
loop_
_entity_poly.entity_id
_entity_poly.type
_entity_poly.pdbx_seq_one_letter_code
_entity_poly.pdbx_strand_id
1 'polypeptide(L)'
;MPGNRHRARRARRGRAVLGSLTTTALLGGLALTNGLAADAAPEAAGAQRTQNGITLLDTLTVPAGTTELGMPFGGLSGIDYDPRTHTYAALSDDRSENGKARFYTLRLPLKSKKFAHDKPALDALTILDDTTGDPFAAKAVDPEAIRWNPDGKGLLWTSEGASASGQPAFVRETSASGGYVRQLPLPKAYAPVRSESGTLTAGVRNNQALEGLTLSPDGREAVTITENALVQDGPAAGLTAKSPSRLLVMDRRTGRAQAEHVYEVDPISAAPTAPLPAPVGTYSADRGVSEILAINHTDYLTVERSFASGVGFAIRLYWTTTRGATDINGRPALTGSEKPMPKKLLYDFTLSGTDADNVEGITWGPTLPDGSRTLVLVADDNFGFNGSVTKFHLLSVRPGLLTGNAVPTVPKQPSTVDVQLLSFNDFHGNLEPPTGRDANLGSKLDPKSTPVGGAEYLAARLKQLREGTDASLTVAAGDVIGASPFLSGLFHDEPTVESMEKLDLDVTSVGNHEFDEGTEELLRIQHGGCHPEDGCYIEDEPYDGSAFPWLAANVLDRATGKPLLAPTWVKKVDGVKVGFIGMTLEGTPEVTGQSGIKSVRFTDEVETADAAARKLRRQGVEAIVVLLHEGGVQAGSYGQCDGISGPIVDIAKHLDPAIDAVVTGHTHQPYICSLPDPAGNPRTVTSASSFGRVVTETRLPVDRRTGDVVRDQVAAMNHLVTRTGAKDADQTAVIDRWKALSAPLANRVVGSVTADITRSETRDAESDLANLVADAQLAATTAPERGGAQIALMNPGGVRADLVHASSAGGEAPGEITYAEAFAVQPFAGTLVSVDLTGAQIERILEEQFNDSGTRAPTLMLGVSKGLTYSYSRSAPVGNRVDPASIKLNGEALKPDTTYRVTANTFLAAGGDGFTTFAEGGNTVGGGDDITALTDHLTAHSPMAPPGTDRVTELP
;
A
#
# COMPACT_ATOMS: atom_id res chain seq x y z
N MET A 1 7.91 -0.47 -69.85
CA MET A 1 7.81 -1.67 -70.72
C MET A 1 7.64 -2.88 -69.81
N PRO A 2 6.85 -3.90 -70.21
CA PRO A 2 5.40 -4.02 -70.08
C PRO A 2 5.06 -5.10 -69.03
N GLY A 3 3.85 -5.26 -68.48
CA GLY A 3 2.52 -5.33 -69.08
C GLY A 3 1.97 -6.74 -68.78
N ASN A 4 0.83 -6.91 -68.11
CA ASN A 4 -0.56 -6.71 -68.56
C ASN A 4 -1.22 -8.05 -68.95
N ARG A 5 -2.47 -8.23 -68.47
CA ARG A 5 -3.58 -9.08 -68.99
C ARG A 5 -3.59 -10.55 -68.56
N HIS A 6 -4.73 -11.22 -68.29
CA HIS A 6 -6.11 -11.13 -68.82
C HIS A 6 -7.13 -11.52 -67.71
N ARG A 7 -8.29 -10.83 -67.49
CA ARG A 7 -9.63 -10.95 -68.15
C ARG A 7 -10.14 -12.41 -68.26
N ALA A 8 -11.39 -12.80 -67.98
CA ALA A 8 -12.65 -12.10 -67.64
C ALA A 8 -13.77 -13.14 -67.30
N ARG A 9 -14.82 -12.70 -66.57
CA ARG A 9 -16.30 -12.91 -66.75
C ARG A 9 -16.83 -14.35 -67.07
N ARG A 10 -17.95 -14.86 -66.54
CA ARG A 10 -19.27 -14.27 -66.20
C ARG A 10 -20.22 -15.35 -65.62
N ALA A 11 -21.17 -14.91 -64.76
CA ALA A 11 -22.61 -15.27 -64.62
C ALA A 11 -23.04 -16.77 -64.54
N ARG A 12 -23.63 -17.25 -63.41
CA ARG A 12 -25.00 -17.09 -62.82
C ARG A 12 -26.02 -18.17 -63.24
N ARG A 13 -26.42 -18.95 -62.22
CA ARG A 13 -27.75 -19.50 -61.82
C ARG A 13 -28.49 -20.52 -62.72
N GLY A 14 -28.83 -21.65 -62.09
CA GLY A 14 -29.97 -22.54 -62.39
C GLY A 14 -30.42 -23.26 -61.11
N ARG A 15 -31.73 -23.36 -60.89
CA ARG A 15 -32.45 -23.74 -59.66
C ARG A 15 -32.64 -25.27 -59.48
N ALA A 16 -32.70 -25.68 -58.20
CA ALA A 16 -33.56 -26.67 -57.50
C ALA A 16 -33.87 -28.04 -58.18
N VAL A 17 -33.91 -29.16 -57.45
CA VAL A 17 -35.13 -29.63 -56.73
C VAL A 17 -34.89 -31.05 -56.10
N LEU A 18 -35.50 -31.27 -54.92
CA LEU A 18 -36.04 -32.50 -54.28
C LEU A 18 -35.18 -33.65 -53.68
N GLY A 19 -35.60 -34.04 -52.47
CA GLY A 19 -35.96 -35.43 -52.08
C GLY A 19 -34.99 -36.10 -51.10
N SER A 20 -35.19 -36.04 -49.77
CA SER A 20 -36.11 -36.83 -48.91
C SER A 20 -35.67 -38.27 -48.62
N LEU A 21 -36.04 -38.76 -47.41
CA LEU A 21 -35.92 -40.11 -46.80
C LEU A 21 -34.75 -40.25 -45.78
N THR A 22 -34.91 -40.70 -44.52
CA THR A 22 -36.07 -41.23 -43.78
C THR A 22 -35.75 -41.48 -42.28
N THR A 23 -36.71 -41.13 -41.41
CA THR A 23 -37.29 -41.83 -40.22
C THR A 23 -36.52 -42.34 -38.97
N THR A 24 -36.91 -41.73 -37.83
CA THR A 24 -37.44 -42.29 -36.52
C THR A 24 -36.59 -43.22 -35.62
N ALA A 25 -36.67 -43.20 -34.28
CA ALA A 25 -37.72 -42.77 -33.32
C ALA A 25 -37.16 -42.43 -31.90
N LEU A 26 -37.88 -41.55 -31.18
CA LEU A 26 -38.24 -41.45 -29.73
C LEU A 26 -37.28 -42.02 -28.65
N LEU A 27 -37.00 -41.39 -27.49
CA LEU A 27 -37.88 -40.71 -26.51
C LEU A 27 -37.05 -39.96 -25.44
N GLY A 28 -37.51 -38.78 -25.02
CA GLY A 28 -37.51 -38.32 -23.60
C GLY A 28 -36.28 -37.63 -23.01
N GLY A 29 -36.43 -36.35 -22.65
CA GLY A 29 -35.56 -35.68 -21.66
C GLY A 29 -35.59 -34.14 -21.76
N LEU A 30 -36.31 -33.49 -20.84
CA LEU A 30 -36.30 -32.03 -20.64
C LEU A 30 -34.87 -31.53 -20.33
N ALA A 31 -34.45 -30.45 -21.01
CA ALA A 31 -33.59 -29.42 -20.43
C ALA A 31 -33.73 -28.11 -21.23
N LEU A 32 -34.18 -27.07 -20.54
CA LEU A 32 -34.12 -25.67 -20.96
C LEU A 32 -32.65 -25.25 -21.04
N THR A 33 -32.19 -24.79 -22.21
CA THR A 33 -30.95 -24.02 -22.33
C THR A 33 -31.10 -22.90 -23.36
N ASN A 34 -30.82 -21.70 -22.88
CA ASN A 34 -30.10 -20.62 -23.53
C ASN A 34 -30.75 -19.93 -24.74
N GLY A 35 -31.41 -18.81 -24.43
CA GLY A 35 -31.60 -17.71 -25.37
C GLY A 35 -30.23 -17.15 -25.78
N LEU A 36 -29.94 -17.30 -27.07
CA LEU A 36 -28.79 -16.73 -27.75
C LEU A 36 -28.89 -15.20 -27.79
N ALA A 37 -27.72 -14.58 -27.66
CA ALA A 37 -27.43 -13.17 -27.91
C ALA A 37 -28.16 -12.64 -29.14
N ALA A 38 -28.88 -11.54 -28.97
CA ALA A 38 -29.35 -10.73 -30.08
C ALA A 38 -28.25 -9.74 -30.47
N ASP A 39 -27.80 -9.86 -31.72
CA ASP A 39 -26.88 -8.98 -32.41
C ASP A 39 -27.22 -7.49 -32.25
N ALA A 40 -26.16 -6.69 -32.20
CA ALA A 40 -26.18 -5.24 -32.16
C ALA A 40 -27.09 -4.62 -33.24
N ALA A 41 -28.07 -3.84 -32.79
CA ALA A 41 -28.83 -2.93 -33.64
C ALA A 41 -27.96 -1.71 -34.03
N PRO A 42 -28.20 -1.11 -35.21
CA PRO A 42 -27.38 -0.02 -35.74
C PRO A 42 -27.56 1.27 -34.93
N GLU A 43 -26.49 2.09 -34.84
CA GLU A 43 -26.46 3.42 -34.22
C GLU A 43 -27.72 4.25 -34.53
N ALA A 44 -28.49 4.58 -33.49
CA ALA A 44 -29.59 5.52 -33.59
C ALA A 44 -29.04 6.95 -33.74
N ALA A 45 -29.31 7.57 -34.90
CA ALA A 45 -29.16 9.00 -35.09
C ALA A 45 -30.06 9.77 -34.10
N GLY A 46 -29.47 10.54 -33.16
CA GLY A 46 -30.21 11.48 -32.32
C GLY A 46 -29.76 11.66 -30.85
N ALA A 47 -28.78 10.89 -30.35
CA ALA A 47 -28.36 10.95 -28.94
C ALA A 47 -27.77 12.32 -28.53
N GLN A 48 -28.38 12.99 -27.55
CA GLN A 48 -27.93 14.27 -27.00
C GLN A 48 -27.01 14.05 -25.79
N ARG A 49 -25.76 13.67 -26.05
CA ARG A 49 -24.75 13.47 -24.99
C ARG A 49 -24.38 14.74 -24.22
N THR A 50 -24.55 15.92 -24.82
CA THR A 50 -24.30 17.23 -24.19
C THR A 50 -25.61 18.00 -24.01
N GLN A 51 -25.94 18.34 -22.77
CA GLN A 51 -27.15 19.05 -22.39
C GLN A 51 -26.82 20.12 -21.36
N ASN A 52 -27.30 21.35 -21.59
CA ASN A 52 -27.15 22.48 -20.67
C ASN A 52 -25.73 22.68 -20.07
N GLY A 53 -24.67 22.37 -20.83
CA GLY A 53 -23.27 22.49 -20.37
C GLY A 53 -22.72 21.31 -19.58
N ILE A 54 -23.47 20.21 -19.48
CA ILE A 54 -23.01 18.91 -18.98
C ILE A 54 -22.87 17.93 -20.16
N THR A 55 -21.78 17.18 -20.19
CA THR A 55 -21.52 16.18 -21.25
C THR A 55 -21.23 14.82 -20.63
N LEU A 56 -21.98 13.79 -21.02
CA LEU A 56 -21.65 12.39 -20.72
C LEU A 56 -20.43 11.97 -21.54
N LEU A 57 -19.35 11.69 -20.84
CA LEU A 57 -18.05 11.34 -21.43
C LEU A 57 -17.93 9.84 -21.63
N ASP A 58 -18.20 9.06 -20.58
CA ASP A 58 -17.99 7.62 -20.59
C ASP A 58 -18.88 6.89 -19.59
N THR A 59 -18.96 5.57 -19.73
CA THR A 59 -19.67 4.69 -18.79
C THR A 59 -18.89 3.39 -18.63
N LEU A 60 -18.51 3.08 -17.40
CA LEU A 60 -17.94 1.80 -17.01
C LEU A 60 -19.06 0.91 -16.48
N THR A 61 -19.11 -0.34 -16.94
CA THR A 61 -20.11 -1.32 -16.50
C THR A 61 -19.41 -2.50 -15.85
N VAL A 62 -19.76 -2.78 -14.59
CA VAL A 62 -19.28 -3.95 -13.86
C VAL A 62 -20.31 -5.08 -14.02
N PRO A 63 -19.89 -6.30 -14.42
CA PRO A 63 -20.81 -7.42 -14.59
C PRO A 63 -21.58 -7.77 -13.31
N ALA A 64 -22.84 -8.17 -13.44
CA ALA A 64 -23.63 -8.68 -12.33
C ALA A 64 -22.99 -9.93 -11.70
N GLY A 65 -23.13 -10.08 -10.38
CA GLY A 65 -22.56 -11.21 -9.64
C GLY A 65 -21.04 -11.13 -9.43
N THR A 66 -20.43 -9.99 -9.74
CA THR A 66 -19.02 -9.73 -9.42
C THR A 66 -18.81 -9.89 -7.91
N THR A 67 -17.76 -10.62 -7.54
CA THR A 67 -17.34 -10.79 -6.14
C THR A 67 -15.93 -10.24 -6.03
N GLU A 68 -15.71 -9.37 -5.04
CA GLU A 68 -14.41 -8.78 -4.79
C GLU A 68 -14.10 -8.82 -3.30
N LEU A 69 -12.84 -9.06 -2.95
CA LEU A 69 -12.38 -9.15 -1.56
C LEU A 69 -13.21 -10.12 -0.69
N GLY A 70 -13.75 -11.17 -1.30
CA GLY A 70 -14.54 -12.21 -0.63
C GLY A 70 -16.01 -11.84 -0.34
N MET A 71 -16.52 -10.73 -0.88
CA MET A 71 -17.90 -10.28 -0.73
C MET A 71 -18.52 -9.92 -2.09
N PRO A 72 -19.85 -10.02 -2.26
CA PRO A 72 -20.53 -9.54 -3.46
C PRO A 72 -20.26 -8.05 -3.67
N PHE A 73 -19.73 -7.67 -4.84
CA PHE A 73 -19.55 -6.27 -5.23
C PHE A 73 -20.81 -5.80 -5.98
N GLY A 74 -21.43 -4.74 -5.49
CA GLY A 74 -22.72 -4.26 -5.97
C GLY A 74 -23.49 -3.58 -4.83
N GLY A 75 -24.77 -3.29 -5.06
CA GLY A 75 -25.58 -2.55 -4.08
C GLY A 75 -25.16 -1.10 -3.93
N LEU A 76 -24.55 -0.45 -4.94
CA LEU A 76 -23.85 0.81 -4.71
C LEU A 76 -24.80 2.02 -4.67
N SER A 77 -25.23 2.41 -3.47
CA SER A 77 -26.13 3.54 -3.23
C SER A 77 -25.39 4.86 -2.96
N GLY A 78 -24.16 4.81 -2.45
CA GLY A 78 -23.39 6.00 -2.09
C GLY A 78 -22.01 6.03 -2.72
N ILE A 79 -21.54 7.20 -3.15
CA ILE A 79 -20.14 7.37 -3.59
C ILE A 79 -19.60 8.74 -3.20
N ASP A 80 -18.34 8.81 -2.78
CA ASP A 80 -17.63 10.07 -2.61
C ASP A 80 -16.16 10.00 -2.99
N TYR A 81 -15.68 11.03 -3.67
CA TYR A 81 -14.28 11.15 -4.10
C TYR A 81 -13.46 11.92 -3.08
N ASP A 82 -12.35 11.33 -2.66
CA ASP A 82 -11.32 12.05 -1.92
C ASP A 82 -10.27 12.61 -2.88
N PRO A 83 -10.21 13.93 -3.11
CA PRO A 83 -9.21 14.53 -3.99
C PRO A 83 -7.79 14.44 -3.42
N ARG A 84 -7.61 14.06 -2.16
CA ARG A 84 -6.29 13.91 -1.53
C ARG A 84 -5.69 12.58 -1.92
N THR A 85 -6.41 11.49 -1.74
CA THR A 85 -5.92 10.13 -2.05
C THR A 85 -6.24 9.69 -3.48
N HIS A 86 -7.01 10.47 -4.22
CA HIS A 86 -7.59 10.11 -5.52
C HIS A 86 -8.39 8.80 -5.50
N THR A 87 -8.92 8.42 -4.33
CA THR A 87 -9.77 7.26 -4.14
C THR A 87 -11.24 7.67 -3.97
N TYR A 88 -12.13 6.71 -4.14
CA TYR A 88 -13.55 6.83 -3.89
C TYR A 88 -13.92 5.92 -2.71
N ALA A 89 -14.78 6.41 -1.82
CA ALA A 89 -15.59 5.54 -0.97
C ALA A 89 -16.88 5.21 -1.72
N ALA A 90 -17.19 3.94 -1.92
CA ALA A 90 -18.45 3.48 -2.52
C ALA A 90 -19.21 2.60 -1.51
N LEU A 91 -20.32 3.11 -0.99
CA LEU A 91 -21.14 2.44 0.02
C LEU A 91 -22.05 1.39 -0.65
N SER A 92 -22.16 0.22 -0.03
CA SER A 92 -23.14 -0.79 -0.40
C SER A 92 -24.39 -0.65 0.48
N ASP A 93 -25.57 -0.61 -0.14
CA ASP A 93 -26.91 -0.63 0.45
C ASP A 93 -27.30 -1.99 1.02
N ASP A 94 -26.41 -2.99 0.94
CA ASP A 94 -26.64 -4.30 1.50
C ASP A 94 -27.01 -4.16 2.98
N ARG A 95 -28.23 -4.60 3.28
CA ARG A 95 -28.82 -4.57 4.62
C ARG A 95 -28.18 -5.59 5.56
N SER A 96 -26.93 -5.96 5.34
CA SER A 96 -26.24 -7.09 5.96
C SER A 96 -26.86 -8.45 5.63
N GLU A 97 -27.48 -8.60 4.45
CA GLU A 97 -28.15 -9.83 4.02
C GLU A 97 -27.28 -10.70 3.10
N ASN A 98 -26.63 -10.08 2.11
CA ASN A 98 -25.76 -10.79 1.16
C ASN A 98 -24.29 -10.77 1.59
N GLY A 99 -23.94 -9.83 2.46
CA GLY A 99 -22.66 -9.66 3.13
C GLY A 99 -22.80 -8.55 4.17
N LYS A 100 -21.86 -8.43 5.11
CA LYS A 100 -21.90 -7.38 6.15
C LYS A 100 -22.01 -5.98 5.52
N ALA A 101 -22.69 -5.05 6.20
CA ALA A 101 -22.75 -3.64 5.80
C ALA A 101 -21.34 -3.06 5.64
N ARG A 102 -21.09 -2.39 4.53
CA ARG A 102 -19.73 -2.11 4.07
C ARG A 102 -19.65 -0.94 3.09
N PHE A 103 -18.46 -0.38 2.97
CA PHE A 103 -18.08 0.43 1.82
C PHE A 103 -16.76 -0.06 1.23
N TYR A 104 -16.56 0.23 -0.05
CA TYR A 104 -15.35 -0.06 -0.80
C TYR A 104 -14.50 1.19 -0.91
N THR A 105 -13.19 1.06 -0.73
CA THR A 105 -12.23 2.05 -1.22
C THR A 105 -11.76 1.60 -2.59
N LEU A 106 -12.02 2.40 -3.62
CA LEU A 106 -11.72 2.07 -5.00
C LEU A 106 -11.15 3.27 -5.77
N ARG A 107 -10.49 3.01 -6.89
CA ARG A 107 -10.04 4.00 -7.86
C ARG A 107 -10.76 3.80 -9.19
N LEU A 108 -11.02 4.93 -9.84
CA LEU A 108 -11.56 5.00 -11.20
C LEU A 108 -10.60 5.83 -12.07
N PRO A 109 -9.41 5.28 -12.42
CA PRO A 109 -8.41 6.04 -13.16
C PRO A 109 -8.97 6.50 -14.50
N LEU A 110 -8.60 7.70 -14.93
CA LEU A 110 -9.03 8.26 -16.20
C LEU A 110 -7.87 8.28 -17.19
N LYS A 111 -8.13 7.85 -18.43
CA LYS A 111 -7.25 8.09 -19.58
C LYS A 111 -7.92 9.09 -20.51
N SER A 112 -7.42 10.32 -20.50
CA SER A 112 -8.02 11.47 -21.19
C SER A 112 -9.42 11.83 -20.69
N LYS A 113 -10.49 11.41 -21.37
CA LYS A 113 -11.90 11.70 -21.03
C LYS A 113 -12.72 10.41 -20.88
N LYS A 114 -12.07 9.33 -20.48
CA LYS A 114 -12.64 7.98 -20.38
C LYS A 114 -12.05 7.26 -19.17
N PHE A 115 -12.74 6.24 -18.68
CA PHE A 115 -12.16 5.34 -17.70
C PHE A 115 -10.98 4.58 -18.34
N ALA A 116 -9.89 4.44 -17.60
CA ALA A 116 -8.68 3.79 -18.11
C ALA A 116 -8.82 2.26 -18.21
N HIS A 117 -9.73 1.69 -17.42
CA HIS A 117 -9.97 0.26 -17.30
C HIS A 117 -11.46 -0.05 -17.47
N ASP A 118 -11.76 -1.33 -17.68
CA ASP A 118 -13.12 -1.89 -17.79
C ASP A 118 -13.75 -2.27 -16.45
N LYS A 119 -12.98 -2.17 -15.35
CA LYS A 119 -13.46 -2.36 -13.97
C LYS A 119 -12.81 -1.36 -13.00
N PRO A 120 -13.45 -1.04 -11.86
CA PRO A 120 -12.82 -0.26 -10.80
C PRO A 120 -11.61 -1.01 -10.23
N ALA A 121 -10.58 -0.27 -9.81
CA ALA A 121 -9.46 -0.83 -9.07
C ALA A 121 -9.79 -0.77 -7.57
N LEU A 122 -10.03 -1.91 -6.93
CA LEU A 122 -10.38 -1.96 -5.52
C LEU A 122 -9.12 -1.98 -4.65
N ASP A 123 -9.04 -1.05 -3.71
CA ASP A 123 -7.94 -0.94 -2.76
C ASP A 123 -8.30 -1.62 -1.42
N ALA A 124 -9.54 -1.45 -0.95
CA ALA A 124 -10.00 -2.04 0.31
C ALA A 124 -11.52 -2.24 0.38
N LEU A 125 -11.94 -3.05 1.36
CA LEU A 125 -13.33 -3.23 1.79
C LEU A 125 -13.38 -3.03 3.30
N THR A 126 -14.23 -2.12 3.75
CA THR A 126 -14.38 -1.75 5.16
C THR A 126 -15.77 -2.09 5.65
N ILE A 127 -15.85 -2.83 6.77
CA ILE A 127 -17.11 -3.19 7.43
C ILE A 127 -17.57 -2.03 8.31
N LEU A 128 -18.86 -1.71 8.25
CA LEU A 128 -19.48 -0.72 9.11
C LEU A 128 -19.98 -1.38 10.40
N ASP A 129 -19.60 -0.80 11.53
CA ASP A 129 -20.03 -1.27 12.85
C ASP A 129 -21.26 -0.50 13.34
N ASP A 130 -22.05 -1.17 14.15
CA ASP A 130 -23.17 -0.59 14.88
C ASP A 130 -22.69 0.23 16.10
N THR A 131 -23.63 0.73 16.89
CA THR A 131 -23.32 1.57 18.07
C THR A 131 -22.64 0.82 19.22
N THR A 132 -22.58 -0.50 19.16
CA THR A 132 -21.91 -1.36 20.14
C THR A 132 -20.47 -1.71 19.71
N GLY A 133 -20.09 -1.40 18.47
CA GLY A 133 -18.80 -1.76 17.88
C GLY A 133 -18.81 -3.13 17.19
N ASP A 134 -19.98 -3.77 17.07
CA ASP A 134 -20.14 -5.02 16.33
C ASP A 134 -20.66 -4.74 14.91
N PRO A 135 -20.31 -5.56 13.90
CA PRO A 135 -20.91 -5.45 12.58
C PRO A 135 -22.44 -5.56 12.63
N PHE A 136 -23.14 -4.77 11.80
CA PHE A 136 -24.60 -4.81 11.76
C PHE A 136 -25.16 -6.22 11.52
N ALA A 137 -26.20 -6.58 12.28
CA ALA A 137 -26.95 -7.79 12.03
C ALA A 137 -27.76 -7.68 10.72
N ALA A 138 -28.12 -8.81 10.13
CA ALA A 138 -28.97 -8.83 8.93
C ALA A 138 -30.28 -8.03 9.16
N LYS A 139 -30.59 -7.15 8.21
CA LYS A 139 -31.70 -6.18 8.19
C LYS A 139 -31.65 -5.08 9.25
N ALA A 140 -30.54 -4.96 10.00
CA ALA A 140 -30.41 -3.95 11.06
C ALA A 140 -29.92 -2.58 10.57
N VAL A 141 -29.67 -2.44 9.27
CA VAL A 141 -29.29 -1.19 8.60
C VAL A 141 -29.82 -1.18 7.18
N ASP A 142 -29.93 0.01 6.61
CA ASP A 142 -30.33 0.26 5.22
C ASP A 142 -29.50 1.45 4.70
N PRO A 143 -28.23 1.23 4.28
CA PRO A 143 -27.28 2.30 3.97
C PRO A 143 -27.57 3.01 2.63
N GLU A 144 -27.50 4.35 2.60
CA GLU A 144 -27.84 5.12 1.39
C GLU A 144 -26.68 5.98 0.86
N ALA A 145 -26.31 7.06 1.53
CA ALA A 145 -25.25 7.95 1.08
C ALA A 145 -24.02 7.93 1.98
N ILE A 146 -22.85 8.28 1.42
CA ILE A 146 -21.57 8.37 2.13
C ILE A 146 -20.76 9.58 1.67
N ARG A 147 -20.03 10.22 2.58
CA ARG A 147 -19.13 11.35 2.33
C ARG A 147 -17.88 11.28 3.19
N TRP A 148 -16.72 11.54 2.60
CA TRP A 148 -15.49 11.70 3.37
C TRP A 148 -15.57 12.94 4.25
N ASN A 149 -15.10 12.82 5.49
CA ASN A 149 -14.79 14.01 6.27
C ASN A 149 -13.63 14.77 5.60
N PRO A 150 -13.59 16.11 5.64
CA PRO A 150 -12.52 16.90 5.02
C PRO A 150 -11.11 16.57 5.53
N ASP A 151 -10.99 16.02 6.74
CA ASP A 151 -9.73 15.57 7.34
C ASP A 151 -9.38 14.12 6.99
N GLY A 152 -10.28 13.35 6.37
CA GLY A 152 -10.06 11.96 5.94
C GLY A 152 -9.98 10.94 7.06
N LYS A 153 -10.23 11.36 8.30
CA LYS A 153 -10.16 10.47 9.46
C LYS A 153 -11.42 9.63 9.62
N GLY A 154 -12.46 9.93 8.88
CA GLY A 154 -13.76 9.28 8.95
C GLY A 154 -14.68 9.67 7.81
N LEU A 155 -15.90 9.14 7.85
CA LEU A 155 -16.95 9.38 6.87
C LEU A 155 -18.26 9.69 7.57
N LEU A 156 -19.08 10.51 6.92
CA LEU A 156 -20.48 10.69 7.27
C LEU A 156 -21.32 9.85 6.31
N TRP A 157 -22.34 9.16 6.83
CA TRP A 157 -23.21 8.32 6.02
C TRP A 157 -24.64 8.29 6.55
N THR A 158 -25.58 7.92 5.69
CA THR A 158 -27.01 7.84 6.02
C THR A 158 -27.51 6.41 6.01
N SER A 159 -28.58 6.21 6.78
CA SER A 159 -29.45 5.06 6.59
C SER A 159 -30.89 5.51 6.56
N GLU A 160 -31.67 4.93 5.65
CA GLU A 160 -33.10 5.19 5.56
C GLU A 160 -33.90 4.61 6.74
N GLY A 161 -33.31 3.63 7.43
CA GLY A 161 -33.98 2.86 8.47
C GLY A 161 -35.02 1.91 7.88
N ALA A 162 -36.03 1.54 8.67
CA ALA A 162 -37.15 0.74 8.20
C ALA A 162 -38.37 1.10 9.02
N SER A 163 -39.09 2.14 8.57
CA SER A 163 -40.23 2.66 9.32
C SER A 163 -41.30 1.59 9.55
N ALA A 164 -41.43 0.59 8.66
CA ALA A 164 -42.29 -0.58 8.80
C ALA A 164 -42.02 -1.41 10.07
N SER A 165 -40.74 -1.62 10.40
CA SER A 165 -40.28 -2.38 11.57
C SER A 165 -39.89 -1.50 12.76
N GLY A 166 -40.03 -0.18 12.65
CA GLY A 166 -39.71 0.77 13.71
C GLY A 166 -38.23 1.13 13.82
N GLN A 167 -37.42 0.74 12.83
CA GLN A 167 -36.01 1.10 12.75
C GLN A 167 -35.86 2.55 12.27
N PRO A 168 -35.19 3.44 13.02
CA PRO A 168 -35.11 4.85 12.68
C PRO A 168 -34.07 5.12 11.59
N ALA A 169 -34.36 6.09 10.73
CA ALA A 169 -33.37 6.71 9.86
C ALA A 169 -32.28 7.41 10.67
N PHE A 170 -31.07 7.52 10.13
CA PHE A 170 -29.99 8.23 10.79
C PHE A 170 -29.02 8.91 9.82
N VAL A 171 -28.25 9.85 10.36
CA VAL A 171 -26.99 10.34 9.80
C VAL A 171 -25.89 10.07 10.81
N ARG A 172 -24.89 9.27 10.47
CA ARG A 172 -23.83 8.82 11.38
C ARG A 172 -22.45 9.14 10.85
N GLU A 173 -21.55 9.35 11.80
CA GLU A 173 -20.12 9.46 11.55
C GLU A 173 -19.46 8.14 11.93
N THR A 174 -18.58 7.66 11.05
CA THR A 174 -17.75 6.48 11.24
C THR A 174 -16.28 6.84 11.05
N SER A 175 -15.39 6.08 11.67
CA SER A 175 -13.94 6.16 11.40
C SER A 175 -13.63 5.63 10.01
N ALA A 176 -12.45 5.95 9.47
CA ALA A 176 -12.01 5.41 8.17
C ALA A 176 -11.93 3.87 8.16
N SER A 177 -11.79 3.23 9.33
CA SER A 177 -11.82 1.78 9.51
C SER A 177 -13.22 1.21 9.78
N GLY A 178 -14.28 2.03 9.73
CA GLY A 178 -15.67 1.57 9.78
C GLY A 178 -16.33 1.55 11.17
N GLY A 179 -15.57 1.82 12.24
CA GLY A 179 -16.08 1.89 13.61
C GLY A 179 -16.94 3.13 13.87
N TYR A 180 -18.07 2.96 14.56
CA TYR A 180 -19.00 4.03 14.95
C TYR A 180 -18.33 5.15 15.77
N VAL A 181 -18.57 6.41 15.39
CA VAL A 181 -18.08 7.59 16.12
C VAL A 181 -19.21 8.31 16.83
N ARG A 182 -20.23 8.75 16.09
CA ARG A 182 -21.41 9.44 16.64
C ARG A 182 -22.58 9.48 15.66
N GLN A 183 -23.75 9.90 16.14
CA GLN A 183 -24.93 10.15 15.32
C GLN A 183 -25.32 11.63 15.37
N LEU A 184 -25.65 12.22 14.23
CA LEU A 184 -26.23 13.57 14.17
C LEU A 184 -27.75 13.47 14.45
N PRO A 185 -28.30 14.30 15.35
CA PRO A 185 -29.70 14.23 15.71
C PRO A 185 -30.59 14.76 14.58
N LEU A 186 -31.57 13.94 14.18
CA LEU A 186 -32.62 14.37 13.25
C LEU A 186 -33.74 15.13 14.00
N PRO A 187 -34.40 16.11 13.35
CA PRO A 187 -35.59 16.75 13.90
C PRO A 187 -36.69 15.74 14.20
N LYS A 188 -37.49 15.99 15.25
CA LYS A 188 -38.60 15.09 15.67
C LYS A 188 -39.60 14.78 14.55
N ALA A 189 -39.75 15.68 13.57
CA ALA A 189 -40.63 15.50 12.43
C ALA A 189 -40.28 14.28 11.57
N TYR A 190 -39.02 13.80 11.59
CA TYR A 190 -38.55 12.64 10.84
C TYR A 190 -38.88 11.31 11.52
N ALA A 191 -39.13 11.30 12.83
CA ALA A 191 -39.38 10.06 13.56
C ALA A 191 -40.71 9.42 13.14
N PRO A 192 -40.73 8.12 12.75
CA PRO A 192 -41.97 7.42 12.41
C PRO A 192 -42.97 7.40 13.57
N VAL A 193 -44.20 7.86 13.33
CA VAL A 193 -45.31 7.81 14.30
C VAL A 193 -46.43 6.95 13.74
N ARG A 194 -46.81 5.90 14.46
CA ARG A 194 -47.89 4.99 14.08
C ARG A 194 -49.14 5.20 14.93
N SER A 195 -50.31 5.06 14.30
CA SER A 195 -51.59 4.93 15.00
C SER A 195 -51.65 3.61 15.79
N GLU A 196 -52.66 3.47 16.66
CA GLU A 196 -52.94 2.20 17.35
C GLU A 196 -53.19 1.03 16.38
N SER A 197 -53.72 1.32 15.18
CA SER A 197 -53.92 0.34 14.11
C SER A 197 -52.63 0.00 13.34
N GLY A 198 -51.49 0.54 13.76
CA GLY A 198 -50.19 0.34 13.11
C GLY A 198 -50.01 1.14 11.81
N THR A 199 -50.91 2.06 11.46
CA THR A 199 -50.78 2.90 10.25
C THR A 199 -49.77 4.01 10.50
N LEU A 200 -48.85 4.25 9.57
CA LEU A 200 -47.92 5.37 9.67
C LEU A 200 -48.67 6.70 9.47
N THR A 201 -48.53 7.63 10.41
CA THR A 201 -49.28 8.90 10.49
C THR A 201 -48.39 10.15 10.46
N ALA A 202 -47.12 10.02 10.81
CA ALA A 202 -46.10 11.07 10.66
C ALA A 202 -44.70 10.42 10.55
N GLY A 203 -43.70 11.19 10.14
CA GLY A 203 -42.32 10.75 10.01
C GLY A 203 -41.92 10.33 8.60
N VAL A 204 -40.71 9.78 8.49
CA VAL A 204 -40.19 9.21 7.25
C VAL A 204 -40.99 7.98 6.81
N ARG A 205 -41.11 7.82 5.49
CA ARG A 205 -41.77 6.68 4.84
C ARG A 205 -40.81 5.49 4.76
N ASN A 206 -41.34 4.30 4.52
CA ASN A 206 -40.51 3.11 4.32
C ASN A 206 -39.97 3.11 2.90
N ASN A 207 -38.67 2.85 2.70
CA ASN A 207 -38.06 2.86 1.38
C ASN A 207 -38.13 4.21 0.65
N GLN A 208 -38.31 5.31 1.40
CA GLN A 208 -38.43 6.68 0.87
C GLN A 208 -37.98 7.73 1.91
N ALA A 209 -36.95 7.40 2.70
CA ALA A 209 -36.46 8.22 3.81
C ALA A 209 -35.20 9.01 3.43
N LEU A 210 -34.08 8.86 4.13
CA LEU A 210 -32.85 9.65 3.92
C LEU A 210 -31.94 9.01 2.86
N GLU A 211 -32.15 9.39 1.61
CA GLU A 211 -31.33 8.94 0.47
C GLU A 211 -30.07 9.78 0.34
N GLY A 212 -30.21 11.11 0.33
CA GLY A 212 -29.13 11.99 -0.05
C GLY A 212 -28.32 12.55 1.11
N LEU A 213 -27.01 12.69 0.92
CA LEU A 213 -26.08 13.34 1.86
C LEU A 213 -25.01 14.13 1.13
N THR A 214 -24.70 15.32 1.63
CA THR A 214 -23.53 16.08 1.17
C THR A 214 -22.92 16.92 2.28
N LEU A 215 -21.71 17.40 2.05
CA LEU A 215 -21.03 18.36 2.91
C LEU A 215 -20.87 19.68 2.17
N SER A 216 -20.96 20.81 2.88
CA SER A 216 -20.54 22.09 2.31
C SER A 216 -19.07 22.02 1.86
N PRO A 217 -18.61 22.86 0.91
CA PRO A 217 -17.22 22.80 0.44
C PRO A 217 -16.14 23.00 1.51
N ASP A 218 -16.46 23.71 2.59
CA ASP A 218 -15.59 23.87 3.77
C ASP A 218 -15.80 22.77 4.83
N GLY A 219 -16.71 21.84 4.55
CA GLY A 219 -17.16 20.73 5.36
C GLY A 219 -17.99 21.10 6.58
N ARG A 220 -18.19 22.38 6.91
CA ARG A 220 -18.80 22.77 8.18
C ARG A 220 -20.27 22.35 8.33
N GLU A 221 -20.96 22.17 7.22
CA GLU A 221 -22.36 21.79 7.18
C GLU A 221 -22.50 20.37 6.64
N ALA A 222 -23.36 19.58 7.28
CA ALA A 222 -23.88 18.33 6.75
C ALA A 222 -25.30 18.57 6.25
N VAL A 223 -25.58 18.20 5.01
CA VAL A 223 -26.88 18.42 4.37
C VAL A 223 -27.44 17.09 3.93
N THR A 224 -28.65 16.78 4.35
CA THR A 224 -29.36 15.55 3.96
C THR A 224 -30.75 15.88 3.42
N ILE A 225 -31.29 15.03 2.56
CA ILE A 225 -32.59 15.24 1.92
C ILE A 225 -33.37 13.93 1.91
N THR A 226 -34.69 14.02 2.10
CA THR A 226 -35.54 12.83 1.99
C THR A 226 -35.84 12.47 0.53
N GLU A 227 -36.06 11.19 0.24
CA GLU A 227 -36.46 10.77 -1.10
C GLU A 227 -37.77 11.45 -1.53
N ASN A 228 -38.75 11.42 -0.63
CA ASN A 228 -40.10 11.95 -0.80
C ASN A 228 -40.55 12.70 0.46
N ALA A 229 -41.77 13.24 0.43
CA ALA A 229 -42.38 13.94 1.56
C ALA A 229 -42.53 13.04 2.79
N LEU A 230 -42.31 13.64 3.97
CA LEU A 230 -42.75 13.04 5.23
C LEU A 230 -44.27 12.83 5.19
N VAL A 231 -44.77 11.87 5.96
CA VAL A 231 -46.19 11.49 5.90
C VAL A 231 -47.14 12.66 6.17
N GLN A 232 -46.78 13.53 7.11
CA GLN A 232 -47.57 14.69 7.49
C GLN A 232 -47.47 15.88 6.51
N ASP A 233 -46.53 15.84 5.56
CA ASP A 233 -46.26 16.96 4.65
C ASP A 233 -46.97 16.82 3.30
N GLY A 234 -47.32 15.60 2.90
CA GLY A 234 -47.99 15.34 1.65
C GLY A 234 -47.79 13.91 1.13
N PRO A 235 -48.36 13.58 -0.05
CA PRO A 235 -48.14 12.29 -0.68
C PRO A 235 -46.70 12.14 -1.21
N ALA A 236 -46.25 10.89 -1.36
CA ALA A 236 -45.11 10.59 -2.24
C ALA A 236 -45.44 10.95 -3.69
N ALA A 237 -44.43 11.06 -4.54
CA ALA A 237 -44.62 11.41 -5.95
C ALA A 237 -45.52 10.37 -6.64
N GLY A 238 -46.48 10.86 -7.42
CA GLY A 238 -47.39 10.04 -8.21
C GLY A 238 -47.25 10.33 -9.70
N LEU A 239 -48.12 9.74 -10.53
CA LEU A 239 -48.15 10.04 -11.98
C LEU A 239 -48.44 11.51 -12.30
N THR A 240 -49.16 12.19 -11.40
CA THR A 240 -49.52 13.61 -11.54
C THR A 240 -49.19 14.44 -10.32
N ALA A 241 -49.01 13.80 -9.16
CA ALA A 241 -48.70 14.46 -7.90
C ALA A 241 -47.19 14.65 -7.75
N LYS A 242 -46.79 15.84 -7.29
CA LYS A 242 -45.44 16.14 -6.80
C LYS A 242 -45.32 15.73 -5.33
N SER A 243 -44.09 15.64 -4.84
CA SER A 243 -43.82 15.39 -3.43
C SER A 243 -42.94 16.48 -2.80
N PRO A 244 -43.36 17.12 -1.70
CA PRO A 244 -42.53 18.08 -0.98
C PRO A 244 -41.53 17.39 -0.04
N SER A 245 -40.36 17.03 -0.56
CA SER A 245 -39.22 16.51 0.21
C SER A 245 -38.60 17.59 1.10
N ARG A 246 -37.98 17.20 2.22
CA ARG A 246 -37.28 18.11 3.13
C ARG A 246 -35.77 17.98 3.00
N LEU A 247 -35.11 19.09 2.65
CA LEU A 247 -33.66 19.26 2.73
C LEU A 247 -33.30 19.88 4.08
N LEU A 248 -32.51 19.18 4.88
CA LEU A 248 -32.06 19.58 6.21
C LEU A 248 -30.58 19.97 6.18
N VAL A 249 -30.27 21.18 6.64
CA VAL A 249 -28.91 21.68 6.83
C VAL A 249 -28.55 21.62 8.31
N MET A 250 -27.47 20.94 8.66
CA MET A 250 -26.99 20.78 10.03
C MET A 250 -25.56 21.31 10.17
N ASP A 251 -25.27 21.94 11.31
CA ASP A 251 -23.88 22.16 11.72
C ASP A 251 -23.22 20.80 11.98
N ARG A 252 -22.19 20.43 11.20
CA ARG A 252 -21.60 19.08 11.27
C ARG A 252 -21.07 18.78 12.67
N ARG A 253 -20.41 19.75 13.30
CA ARG A 253 -19.73 19.57 14.59
C ARG A 253 -20.71 19.36 15.74
N THR A 254 -21.80 20.10 15.79
CA THR A 254 -22.79 20.06 16.88
C THR A 254 -23.99 19.19 16.57
N GLY A 255 -24.22 18.87 15.29
CA GLY A 255 -25.41 18.17 14.80
C GLY A 255 -26.69 19.02 14.85
N ARG A 256 -26.61 20.31 15.15
CA ARG A 256 -27.78 21.18 15.28
C ARG A 256 -28.33 21.53 13.90
N ALA A 257 -29.63 21.31 13.70
CA ALA A 257 -30.37 21.81 12.54
C ALA A 257 -30.27 23.35 12.45
N GLN A 258 -29.68 23.85 11.37
CA GLN A 258 -29.50 25.27 11.10
C GLN A 258 -30.65 25.81 10.23
N ALA A 259 -31.01 25.08 9.18
CA ALA A 259 -32.09 25.44 8.26
C ALA A 259 -32.74 24.17 7.70
N GLU A 260 -33.96 24.29 7.22
CA GLU A 260 -34.65 23.22 6.52
C GLU A 260 -35.49 23.83 5.40
N HIS A 261 -35.54 23.19 4.23
CA HIS A 261 -36.19 23.73 3.03
C HIS A 261 -36.99 22.66 2.28
N VAL A 262 -38.04 23.09 1.60
CA VAL A 262 -38.85 22.20 0.75
C VAL A 262 -38.20 22.06 -0.63
N TYR A 263 -37.89 20.83 -1.02
CA TYR A 263 -37.55 20.44 -2.39
C TYR A 263 -38.74 19.72 -3.02
N GLU A 264 -39.22 20.20 -4.16
CA GLU A 264 -40.35 19.58 -4.87
C GLU A 264 -39.85 18.48 -5.81
N VAL A 265 -40.14 17.22 -5.51
CA VAL A 265 -39.91 16.07 -6.40
C VAL A 265 -40.95 16.10 -7.52
N ASP A 266 -40.50 15.90 -8.76
CA ASP A 266 -41.42 15.88 -9.91
C ASP A 266 -42.32 14.63 -9.90
N PRO A 267 -43.41 14.60 -10.70
CA PRO A 267 -44.20 13.39 -10.90
C PRO A 267 -43.38 12.28 -11.59
N ILE A 268 -43.84 11.04 -11.40
CA ILE A 268 -43.31 9.84 -12.06
C ILE A 268 -43.27 10.04 -13.58
N SER A 269 -42.14 9.72 -14.20
CA SER A 269 -41.86 10.07 -15.60
C SER A 269 -42.77 9.37 -16.61
N ALA A 270 -43.25 8.17 -16.31
CA ALA A 270 -44.14 7.39 -17.18
C ALA A 270 -45.03 6.45 -16.36
N ALA A 271 -46.20 6.11 -16.90
CA ALA A 271 -47.04 5.06 -16.32
C ALA A 271 -46.43 3.67 -16.57
N PRO A 272 -46.53 2.74 -15.61
CA PRO A 272 -46.06 1.37 -15.80
C PRO A 272 -46.85 0.66 -16.92
N THR A 273 -46.15 -0.11 -17.73
CA THR A 273 -46.71 -0.84 -18.89
C THR A 273 -46.74 -2.35 -18.69
N ALA A 274 -46.08 -2.85 -17.65
CA ALA A 274 -46.06 -4.27 -17.27
C ALA A 274 -46.16 -4.44 -15.75
N PRO A 275 -46.78 -5.53 -15.23
CA PRO A 275 -46.74 -5.86 -13.81
C PRO A 275 -45.35 -6.42 -13.41
N LEU A 276 -44.87 -6.09 -12.22
CA LEU A 276 -43.70 -6.78 -11.65
C LEU A 276 -44.09 -8.20 -11.21
N PRO A 277 -43.23 -9.21 -11.42
CA PRO A 277 -43.45 -10.55 -10.88
C PRO A 277 -43.42 -10.54 -9.35
N ALA A 278 -44.24 -11.38 -8.72
CA ALA A 278 -44.22 -11.59 -7.27
C ALA A 278 -42.83 -12.07 -6.81
N PRO A 279 -42.33 -11.66 -5.64
CA PRO A 279 -43.08 -11.16 -4.47
C PRO A 279 -43.19 -9.63 -4.34
N VAL A 280 -42.74 -8.83 -5.31
CA VAL A 280 -42.62 -7.35 -5.24
C VAL A 280 -43.97 -6.59 -5.27
N GLY A 281 -45.08 -7.26 -4.95
CA GLY A 281 -46.46 -6.80 -5.18
C GLY A 281 -46.78 -5.40 -4.60
N THR A 282 -47.40 -4.57 -5.46
CA THR A 282 -47.88 -3.17 -5.33
C THR A 282 -46.93 -2.05 -5.77
N TYR A 283 -45.62 -2.26 -5.77
CA TYR A 283 -44.67 -1.29 -6.33
C TYR A 283 -44.64 -1.43 -7.86
N SER A 284 -45.14 -0.45 -8.60
CA SER A 284 -45.16 -0.49 -10.08
C SER A 284 -44.46 0.70 -10.72
N ALA A 285 -44.34 1.80 -9.99
CA ALA A 285 -43.57 2.97 -10.37
C ALA A 285 -43.28 3.83 -9.14
N ASP A 286 -42.15 4.52 -9.15
CA ASP A 286 -41.75 5.47 -8.11
C ASP A 286 -40.96 6.65 -8.73
N ARG A 287 -40.84 7.73 -7.98
CA ARG A 287 -39.88 8.80 -8.22
C ARG A 287 -39.46 9.45 -6.92
N GLY A 288 -38.17 9.69 -6.82
CA GLY A 288 -37.53 10.19 -5.62
C GLY A 288 -36.29 11.01 -5.89
N VAL A 289 -35.83 11.76 -4.89
CA VAL A 289 -34.44 12.23 -4.85
C VAL A 289 -33.58 11.08 -4.37
N SER A 290 -32.74 10.52 -5.23
CA SER A 290 -31.79 9.49 -4.83
C SER A 290 -30.49 10.06 -4.28
N GLU A 291 -30.10 11.28 -4.68
CA GLU A 291 -28.86 11.86 -4.16
C GLU A 291 -28.75 13.40 -4.31
N ILE A 292 -27.86 14.01 -3.53
CA ILE A 292 -27.53 15.43 -3.50
C ILE A 292 -26.02 15.72 -3.40
N LEU A 293 -25.55 16.72 -4.13
CA LEU A 293 -24.16 17.18 -4.08
C LEU A 293 -24.06 18.70 -3.94
N ALA A 294 -23.37 19.18 -2.91
CA ALA A 294 -23.15 20.60 -2.70
C ALA A 294 -22.23 21.19 -3.79
N ILE A 295 -22.65 22.34 -4.31
CA ILE A 295 -21.82 23.23 -5.13
C ILE A 295 -21.22 24.32 -4.23
N ASN A 296 -22.05 24.86 -3.34
CA ASN A 296 -21.71 25.81 -2.28
C ASN A 296 -22.72 25.68 -1.14
N HIS A 297 -22.66 26.56 -0.13
CA HIS A 297 -23.55 26.55 1.04
C HIS A 297 -25.05 26.66 0.74
N THR A 298 -25.43 27.05 -0.48
CA THR A 298 -26.84 27.29 -0.84
C THR A 298 -27.26 26.61 -2.13
N ASP A 299 -26.33 26.18 -2.97
CA ASP A 299 -26.59 25.61 -4.27
C ASP A 299 -26.18 24.14 -4.31
N TYR A 300 -27.05 23.32 -4.87
CA TYR A 300 -26.92 21.86 -4.88
C TYR A 300 -27.20 21.30 -6.27
N LEU A 301 -26.59 20.16 -6.56
CA LEU A 301 -27.06 19.24 -7.59
C LEU A 301 -27.92 18.18 -6.93
N THR A 302 -29.07 17.85 -7.52
CA THR A 302 -29.92 16.74 -7.06
C THR A 302 -30.14 15.75 -8.18
N VAL A 303 -30.03 14.46 -7.87
CA VAL A 303 -30.39 13.36 -8.76
C VAL A 303 -31.82 12.96 -8.42
N GLU A 304 -32.72 13.07 -9.39
CA GLU A 304 -34.04 12.45 -9.29
C GLU A 304 -34.06 11.19 -10.13
N ARG A 305 -34.44 10.09 -9.46
CA ARG A 305 -34.59 8.77 -10.05
C ARG A 305 -36.07 8.45 -10.15
N SER A 306 -36.52 8.08 -11.33
CA SER A 306 -37.87 7.55 -11.54
C SER A 306 -37.80 6.17 -12.14
N PHE A 307 -38.60 5.24 -11.61
CA PHE A 307 -38.75 3.90 -12.14
C PHE A 307 -40.21 3.68 -12.54
N ALA A 308 -40.45 2.99 -13.64
CA ALA A 308 -41.77 2.44 -13.97
C ALA A 308 -41.62 1.07 -14.62
N SER A 309 -42.35 0.08 -14.09
CA SER A 309 -42.29 -1.30 -14.56
C SER A 309 -42.70 -1.41 -16.04
N GLY A 310 -41.88 -2.08 -16.84
CA GLY A 310 -42.03 -2.18 -18.29
C GLY A 310 -41.55 -0.94 -19.08
N VAL A 311 -41.10 0.12 -18.39
CA VAL A 311 -40.48 1.31 -18.99
C VAL A 311 -38.99 1.41 -18.62
N GLY A 312 -38.64 1.12 -17.36
CA GLY A 312 -37.28 1.22 -16.83
C GLY A 312 -37.02 2.50 -16.05
N PHE A 313 -35.74 2.86 -15.91
CA PHE A 313 -35.29 4.04 -15.17
C PHE A 313 -35.26 5.31 -16.03
N ALA A 314 -35.60 6.43 -15.42
CA ALA A 314 -35.43 7.77 -15.96
C ALA A 314 -34.69 8.63 -14.93
N ILE A 315 -33.41 8.88 -15.19
CA ILE A 315 -32.50 9.62 -14.30
C ILE A 315 -32.35 11.06 -14.79
N ARG A 316 -32.53 12.02 -13.88
CA ARG A 316 -32.40 13.45 -14.16
C ARG A 316 -31.56 14.15 -13.12
N LEU A 317 -30.62 14.98 -13.58
CA LEU A 317 -29.78 15.84 -12.75
C LEU A 317 -30.32 17.26 -12.78
N TYR A 318 -30.61 17.82 -11.61
CA TYR A 318 -31.10 19.19 -11.43
C TYR A 318 -30.08 20.03 -10.68
N TRP A 319 -30.07 21.33 -10.96
CA TRP A 319 -29.54 22.35 -10.07
C TRP A 319 -30.68 22.88 -9.20
N THR A 320 -30.42 23.14 -7.93
CA THR A 320 -31.39 23.73 -7.01
C THR A 320 -30.69 24.66 -6.01
N THR A 321 -31.43 25.58 -5.39
CA THR A 321 -30.87 26.51 -4.39
C THR A 321 -31.82 26.76 -3.22
N THR A 322 -31.27 26.95 -2.03
CA THR A 322 -32.04 27.39 -0.85
C THR A 322 -32.36 28.89 -0.90
N ARG A 323 -31.68 29.65 -1.78
CA ARG A 323 -31.88 31.10 -1.87
C ARG A 323 -33.30 31.43 -2.29
N GLY A 324 -33.99 32.17 -1.41
CA GLY A 324 -35.37 32.61 -1.62
C GLY A 324 -36.41 31.51 -1.44
N ALA A 325 -36.04 30.32 -0.95
CA ALA A 325 -36.96 29.31 -0.42
C ALA A 325 -37.39 29.68 1.00
N THR A 326 -38.51 29.15 1.46
CA THR A 326 -38.94 29.29 2.85
C THR A 326 -38.09 28.41 3.74
N ASP A 327 -37.57 28.95 4.85
CA ASP A 327 -36.99 28.15 5.92
C ASP A 327 -38.12 27.57 6.79
N ILE A 328 -38.17 26.25 6.87
CA ILE A 328 -39.17 25.47 7.57
C ILE A 328 -38.61 24.79 8.83
N ASN A 329 -37.36 25.10 9.22
CA ASN A 329 -36.71 24.46 10.36
C ASN A 329 -37.58 24.51 11.62
N GLY A 330 -37.74 23.36 12.26
CA GLY A 330 -38.54 23.18 13.48
C GLY A 330 -40.06 23.08 13.27
N ARG A 331 -40.56 23.17 12.02
CA ARG A 331 -41.99 22.98 11.75
C ARG A 331 -42.37 21.49 11.80
N PRO A 332 -43.45 21.11 12.52
CA PRO A 332 -43.88 19.73 12.59
C PRO A 332 -44.48 19.22 11.28
N ALA A 333 -45.14 20.10 10.50
CA ALA A 333 -45.76 19.80 9.20
C ALA A 333 -45.73 21.04 8.28
N LEU A 334 -45.82 20.83 6.96
CA LEU A 334 -45.98 21.89 5.97
C LEU A 334 -47.41 22.43 5.95
N THR A 335 -47.57 23.70 5.55
CA THR A 335 -48.90 24.33 5.41
C THR A 335 -49.39 24.40 3.95
N GLY A 336 -48.50 24.10 2.98
CA GLY A 336 -48.75 24.21 1.55
C GLY A 336 -48.59 25.64 1.01
N SER A 337 -48.18 26.59 1.86
CA SER A 337 -47.88 27.98 1.47
C SER A 337 -46.38 28.27 1.37
N GLU A 338 -45.55 27.30 1.75
CA GLU A 338 -44.11 27.37 1.67
C GLU A 338 -43.66 27.57 0.23
N LYS A 339 -42.69 28.47 0.03
CA LYS A 339 -42.03 28.61 -1.26
C LYS A 339 -40.92 27.54 -1.36
N PRO A 340 -41.05 26.55 -2.27
CA PRO A 340 -40.04 25.52 -2.43
C PRO A 340 -38.77 26.07 -3.07
N MET A 341 -37.69 25.31 -2.95
CA MET A 341 -36.42 25.58 -3.60
C MET A 341 -36.62 25.66 -5.14
N PRO A 342 -36.19 26.74 -5.80
CA PRO A 342 -36.20 26.78 -7.26
C PRO A 342 -35.24 25.74 -7.82
N LYS A 343 -35.73 24.93 -8.76
CA LYS A 343 -34.95 23.89 -9.44
C LYS A 343 -34.89 24.09 -10.95
N LYS A 344 -33.81 23.63 -11.57
CA LYS A 344 -33.56 23.69 -13.02
C LYS A 344 -32.95 22.37 -13.50
N LEU A 345 -33.56 21.74 -14.50
CA LEU A 345 -32.99 20.54 -15.13
C LEU A 345 -31.67 20.88 -15.81
N LEU A 346 -30.62 20.11 -15.51
CA LEU A 346 -29.32 20.21 -16.16
C LEU A 346 -29.10 19.07 -17.15
N TYR A 347 -29.41 17.83 -16.78
CA TYR A 347 -29.16 16.66 -17.62
C TYR A 347 -30.29 15.64 -17.49
N ASP A 348 -30.75 15.11 -18.62
CA ASP A 348 -31.72 14.01 -18.70
C ASP A 348 -31.06 12.82 -19.42
N PHE A 349 -30.82 11.73 -18.69
CA PHE A 349 -30.16 10.55 -19.25
C PHE A 349 -30.98 9.88 -20.34
N THR A 350 -32.31 10.03 -20.35
CA THR A 350 -33.19 9.43 -21.37
C THR A 350 -32.91 9.99 -22.78
N LEU A 351 -32.28 11.16 -22.87
CA LEU A 351 -31.88 11.78 -24.13
C LEU A 351 -30.45 11.43 -24.56
N SER A 352 -29.67 10.77 -23.70
CA SER A 352 -28.24 10.55 -23.90
C SER A 352 -27.90 9.38 -24.82
N GLY A 353 -28.87 8.50 -25.11
CA GLY A 353 -28.65 7.23 -25.80
C GLY A 353 -27.87 6.20 -24.96
N THR A 354 -27.67 6.46 -23.66
CA THR A 354 -27.06 5.54 -22.69
C THR A 354 -28.11 5.16 -21.66
N ASP A 355 -28.15 3.88 -21.30
CA ASP A 355 -28.96 3.40 -20.19
C ASP A 355 -28.26 3.69 -18.86
N ALA A 356 -28.86 4.60 -18.10
CA ALA A 356 -28.32 5.07 -16.82
C ALA A 356 -28.51 4.07 -15.68
N ASP A 357 -29.44 3.12 -15.80
CA ASP A 357 -29.78 2.20 -14.71
C ASP A 357 -30.22 2.90 -13.40
N ASN A 358 -30.20 2.17 -12.28
CA ASN A 358 -30.58 2.62 -10.93
C ASN A 358 -29.57 3.61 -10.32
N VAL A 359 -29.43 4.83 -10.87
CA VAL A 359 -28.46 5.82 -10.34
C VAL A 359 -28.84 6.31 -8.94
N GLU A 360 -27.99 6.01 -7.97
CA GLU A 360 -28.20 6.31 -6.55
C GLU A 360 -27.07 7.11 -5.92
N GLY A 361 -25.84 7.04 -6.44
CA GLY A 361 -24.74 7.86 -5.95
C GLY A 361 -24.27 8.94 -6.93
N ILE A 362 -23.82 10.09 -6.40
CA ILE A 362 -23.11 11.14 -7.15
C ILE A 362 -21.96 11.72 -6.31
N THR A 363 -20.86 12.03 -6.98
CA THR A 363 -19.77 12.82 -6.39
C THR A 363 -19.06 13.66 -7.45
N TRP A 364 -18.26 14.63 -6.98
CA TRP A 364 -17.27 15.29 -7.84
C TRP A 364 -16.16 14.29 -8.16
N GLY A 365 -15.67 14.27 -9.40
CA GLY A 365 -14.49 13.50 -9.75
C GLY A 365 -13.24 14.38 -9.93
N PRO A 366 -12.15 13.81 -10.46
CA PRO A 366 -10.94 14.57 -10.78
C PRO A 366 -11.23 15.69 -11.79
N THR A 367 -10.44 16.76 -11.73
CA THR A 367 -10.51 17.84 -12.71
C THR A 367 -9.77 17.42 -13.98
N LEU A 368 -10.39 17.60 -15.15
CA LEU A 368 -9.76 17.27 -16.44
C LEU A 368 -8.64 18.28 -16.76
N PRO A 369 -7.67 17.91 -17.61
CA PRO A 369 -6.59 18.82 -18.03
C PRO A 369 -7.05 20.15 -18.65
N ASP A 370 -8.27 20.18 -19.21
CA ASP A 370 -8.87 21.40 -19.76
C ASP A 370 -9.56 22.30 -18.72
N GLY A 371 -9.46 21.95 -17.43
CA GLY A 371 -10.05 22.68 -16.31
C GLY A 371 -11.53 22.39 -16.07
N SER A 372 -12.16 21.52 -16.86
CA SER A 372 -13.54 21.07 -16.61
C SER A 372 -13.57 20.17 -15.37
N ARG A 373 -14.56 20.37 -14.50
CA ARG A 373 -14.81 19.43 -13.39
C ARG A 373 -15.51 18.19 -13.93
N THR A 374 -15.27 17.04 -13.32
CA THR A 374 -16.04 15.83 -13.61
C THR A 374 -17.06 15.55 -12.52
N LEU A 375 -18.14 14.88 -12.90
CA LEU A 375 -19.07 14.22 -12.01
C LEU A 375 -18.97 12.72 -12.25
N VAL A 376 -18.96 11.95 -11.18
CA VAL A 376 -19.09 10.49 -11.23
C VAL A 376 -20.43 10.16 -10.59
N LEU A 377 -21.27 9.45 -11.34
CA LEU A 377 -22.52 8.89 -10.83
C LEU A 377 -22.38 7.37 -10.79
N VAL A 378 -22.89 6.72 -9.75
CA VAL A 378 -22.91 5.27 -9.64
C VAL A 378 -24.34 4.76 -9.69
N ALA A 379 -24.55 3.71 -10.46
CA ALA A 379 -25.80 2.99 -10.54
C ALA A 379 -25.70 1.68 -9.77
N ASP A 380 -26.69 1.47 -8.92
CA ASP A 380 -26.87 0.26 -8.15
C ASP A 380 -27.38 -0.89 -9.03
N ASP A 381 -26.91 -2.09 -8.76
CA ASP A 381 -27.29 -3.31 -9.46
C ASP A 381 -28.35 -4.13 -8.74
N ASN A 382 -28.81 -3.71 -7.55
CA ASN A 382 -29.72 -4.49 -6.70
C ASN A 382 -29.27 -5.96 -6.59
N PHE A 383 -27.95 -6.20 -6.54
CA PHE A 383 -27.32 -7.53 -6.58
C PHE A 383 -27.74 -8.41 -7.76
N GLY A 384 -27.92 -7.81 -8.94
CA GLY A 384 -28.28 -8.48 -10.20
C GLY A 384 -29.78 -8.70 -10.39
N PHE A 385 -30.63 -8.09 -9.55
CA PHE A 385 -32.08 -8.18 -9.73
C PHE A 385 -32.49 -7.66 -11.11
N ASN A 386 -33.29 -8.46 -11.84
CA ASN A 386 -33.78 -8.16 -13.19
C ASN A 386 -32.68 -7.83 -14.23
N GLY A 387 -31.46 -8.32 -14.03
CA GLY A 387 -30.34 -8.08 -14.95
C GLY A 387 -29.68 -6.71 -14.81
N SER A 388 -29.99 -5.97 -13.74
CA SER A 388 -29.32 -4.70 -13.41
C SER A 388 -27.84 -4.95 -13.13
N VAL A 389 -27.00 -3.95 -13.43
CA VAL A 389 -25.54 -4.04 -13.34
C VAL A 389 -24.97 -2.77 -12.75
N THR A 390 -23.85 -2.88 -12.05
CA THR A 390 -23.23 -1.72 -11.41
C THR A 390 -22.60 -0.87 -12.52
N LYS A 391 -22.95 0.41 -12.62
CA LYS A 391 -22.39 1.33 -13.63
C LYS A 391 -21.76 2.54 -12.98
N PHE A 392 -20.67 3.03 -13.55
CA PHE A 392 -20.11 4.35 -13.23
C PHE A 392 -20.22 5.24 -14.46
N HIS A 393 -20.94 6.35 -14.36
CA HIS A 393 -21.09 7.34 -15.42
C HIS A 393 -20.15 8.52 -15.17
N LEU A 394 -19.28 8.82 -16.13
CA LEU A 394 -18.40 9.97 -16.10
C LEU A 394 -19.00 11.11 -16.92
N LEU A 395 -19.28 12.24 -16.27
CA LEU A 395 -19.77 13.45 -16.93
C LEU A 395 -18.75 14.58 -16.74
N SER A 396 -18.68 15.49 -17.69
CA SER A 396 -17.97 16.77 -17.53
C SER A 396 -18.95 17.91 -17.35
N VAL A 397 -18.58 18.85 -16.48
CA VAL A 397 -19.30 20.09 -16.23
C VAL A 397 -18.49 21.24 -16.81
N ARG A 398 -19.09 21.96 -17.76
CA ARG A 398 -18.44 23.10 -18.40
C ARG A 398 -17.99 24.14 -17.35
N PRO A 399 -16.77 24.68 -17.44
CA PRO A 399 -16.32 25.74 -16.56
C PRO A 399 -17.30 26.92 -16.52
N GLY A 400 -17.62 27.40 -15.31
CA GLY A 400 -18.53 28.52 -15.09
C GLY A 400 -20.03 28.22 -15.22
N LEU A 401 -20.43 26.98 -15.55
CA LEU A 401 -21.84 26.62 -15.65
C LEU A 401 -22.60 26.82 -14.33
N LEU A 402 -21.95 26.46 -13.21
CA LEU A 402 -22.54 26.43 -11.88
C LEU A 402 -22.20 27.68 -11.05
N THR A 403 -21.52 28.67 -11.64
CA THR A 403 -21.17 29.94 -10.98
C THR A 403 -22.21 31.00 -11.35
N GLY A 404 -23.33 31.07 -10.61
CA GLY A 404 -24.24 32.20 -10.71
C GLY A 404 -23.58 33.47 -10.18
N ASN A 405 -23.32 34.46 -11.05
CA ASN A 405 -22.89 35.84 -10.71
C ASN A 405 -21.85 36.00 -9.59
N ALA A 406 -20.73 35.27 -9.66
CA ALA A 406 -19.51 35.63 -8.95
C ALA A 406 -18.52 36.25 -9.96
N VAL A 407 -17.97 37.41 -9.59
CA VAL A 407 -16.88 38.14 -10.26
C VAL A 407 -15.83 37.15 -10.82
N PRO A 408 -15.30 37.34 -12.04
CA PRO A 408 -14.30 36.44 -12.60
C PRO A 408 -13.04 36.46 -11.71
N THR A 409 -12.93 35.48 -10.82
CA THR A 409 -11.63 35.07 -10.32
C THR A 409 -11.01 34.27 -11.45
N VAL A 410 -9.97 34.83 -12.07
CA VAL A 410 -8.92 34.06 -12.74
C VAL A 410 -8.74 32.76 -11.94
N PRO A 411 -8.83 31.56 -12.55
CA PRO A 411 -8.67 30.32 -11.81
C PRO A 411 -7.37 30.40 -11.02
N LYS A 412 -7.51 30.57 -9.70
CA LYS A 412 -6.37 30.59 -8.80
C LYS A 412 -5.85 29.16 -8.90
N GLN A 413 -4.60 29.00 -9.34
CA GLN A 413 -3.94 27.71 -9.23
C GLN A 413 -4.18 27.16 -7.81
N PRO A 414 -4.39 25.83 -7.65
CA PRO A 414 -4.52 25.23 -6.32
C PRO A 414 -3.44 25.81 -5.41
N SER A 415 -3.81 26.19 -4.19
CA SER A 415 -2.85 26.82 -3.27
C SER A 415 -1.67 25.90 -2.93
N THR A 416 -1.83 24.59 -3.14
CA THR A 416 -0.81 23.57 -2.92
C THR A 416 -0.42 22.82 -4.20
N VAL A 417 0.74 22.18 -4.16
CA VAL A 417 1.16 21.09 -5.07
C VAL A 417 1.18 19.81 -4.25
N ASP A 418 0.51 18.77 -4.71
CA ASP A 418 0.58 17.47 -4.06
C ASP A 418 1.75 16.69 -4.64
N VAL A 419 2.89 16.73 -3.94
CA VAL A 419 4.06 15.93 -4.33
C VAL A 419 3.84 14.52 -3.80
N GLN A 420 3.85 13.51 -4.67
CA GLN A 420 3.82 12.11 -4.29
C GLN A 420 5.25 11.63 -4.04
N LEU A 421 5.52 11.06 -2.88
CA LEU A 421 6.76 10.38 -2.56
C LEU A 421 6.47 8.88 -2.48
N LEU A 422 7.05 8.11 -3.40
CA LEU A 422 7.05 6.66 -3.35
C LEU A 422 8.37 6.21 -2.74
N SER A 423 8.34 5.75 -1.51
CA SER A 423 9.54 5.49 -0.72
C SER A 423 9.69 4.04 -0.26
N PHE A 424 10.93 3.57 -0.22
CA PHE A 424 11.31 2.26 0.28
C PHE A 424 12.70 2.29 0.92
N ASN A 425 13.13 1.19 1.51
CA ASN A 425 14.38 1.06 2.26
C ASN A 425 14.82 -0.41 2.27
N ASP A 426 16.08 -0.67 2.61
CA ASP A 426 16.60 -2.02 2.88
C ASP A 426 16.32 -3.01 1.73
N PHE A 427 16.54 -2.56 0.49
CA PHE A 427 16.36 -3.41 -0.69
C PHE A 427 17.40 -4.54 -0.73
N HIS A 428 18.62 -4.29 -0.23
CA HIS A 428 19.72 -5.27 -0.15
C HIS A 428 19.90 -6.05 -1.45
N GLY A 429 19.92 -5.37 -2.59
CA GLY A 429 20.10 -6.01 -3.89
C GLY A 429 19.12 -7.13 -4.25
N ASN A 430 17.91 -7.19 -3.66
CA ASN A 430 16.91 -8.23 -3.93
C ASN A 430 16.24 -8.07 -5.31
N LEU A 431 17.02 -8.25 -6.37
CA LEU A 431 16.55 -8.22 -7.76
C LEU A 431 15.49 -9.28 -8.00
N GLU A 432 15.78 -10.50 -7.55
CA GLU A 432 14.83 -11.60 -7.61
C GLU A 432 13.86 -11.57 -6.44
N PRO A 433 12.63 -12.09 -6.60
CA PRO A 433 11.69 -12.18 -5.51
C PRO A 433 12.26 -13.04 -4.35
N PRO A 434 12.23 -12.55 -3.09
CA PRO A 434 12.69 -13.32 -1.92
C PRO A 434 12.06 -14.72 -1.84
N THR A 435 12.74 -15.69 -1.27
CA THR A 435 12.21 -17.07 -1.16
C THR A 435 12.07 -17.50 0.30
N GLY A 436 11.52 -18.70 0.54
CA GLY A 436 11.36 -19.25 1.89
C GLY A 436 10.53 -18.35 2.79
N ARG A 437 11.03 -18.10 4.00
CA ARG A 437 10.35 -17.30 5.05
C ARG A 437 10.20 -15.83 4.65
N ASP A 438 11.13 -15.30 3.86
CA ASP A 438 11.14 -13.91 3.42
C ASP A 438 10.25 -13.65 2.21
N ALA A 439 9.72 -14.72 1.58
CA ALA A 439 8.76 -14.59 0.49
C ALA A 439 7.49 -13.83 0.89
N ASN A 440 7.15 -13.86 2.18
CA ASN A 440 5.95 -13.25 2.75
C ASN A 440 6.36 -12.32 3.91
N LEU A 441 5.47 -11.41 4.31
CA LEU A 441 5.62 -10.74 5.61
C LEU A 441 5.17 -11.68 6.74
N GLY A 442 5.72 -11.49 7.94
CA GLY A 442 5.28 -12.24 9.12
C GLY A 442 3.78 -12.08 9.37
N SER A 443 3.12 -13.10 9.90
CA SER A 443 1.65 -13.16 10.06
C SER A 443 1.04 -12.05 10.91
N LYS A 444 1.83 -11.41 11.77
CA LYS A 444 1.42 -10.20 12.50
C LYS A 444 1.34 -8.97 11.59
N LEU A 445 2.31 -8.83 10.69
CA LEU A 445 2.38 -7.72 9.73
C LEU A 445 1.32 -7.90 8.64
N ASP A 446 1.24 -9.09 8.05
CA ASP A 446 0.22 -9.47 7.06
C ASP A 446 -0.41 -10.84 7.42
N PRO A 447 -1.61 -10.86 8.04
CA PRO A 447 -2.30 -12.10 8.37
C PRO A 447 -2.64 -12.99 7.17
N LYS A 448 -2.67 -12.42 5.95
CA LYS A 448 -2.94 -13.18 4.72
C LYS A 448 -1.72 -13.94 4.22
N SER A 449 -0.53 -13.64 4.73
CA SER A 449 0.73 -14.25 4.30
C SER A 449 0.91 -14.12 2.77
N THR A 450 0.79 -12.88 2.28
CA THR A 450 0.85 -12.58 0.85
C THR A 450 2.29 -12.67 0.35
N PRO A 451 2.57 -13.38 -0.76
CA PRO A 451 3.89 -13.35 -1.39
C PRO A 451 4.21 -11.97 -1.98
N VAL A 452 5.37 -11.41 -1.62
CA VAL A 452 5.73 -10.00 -1.89
C VAL A 452 7.20 -9.82 -2.27
N GLY A 453 7.53 -8.74 -2.98
CA GLY A 453 8.92 -8.34 -3.27
C GLY A 453 9.49 -8.81 -4.61
N GLY A 454 10.74 -8.40 -4.88
CA GLY A 454 11.47 -8.54 -6.14
C GLY A 454 11.38 -7.32 -7.04
N ALA A 455 12.46 -6.98 -7.74
CA ALA A 455 12.57 -5.74 -8.54
C ALA A 455 11.50 -5.62 -9.63
N GLU A 456 11.17 -6.72 -10.31
CA GLU A 456 10.14 -6.74 -11.37
C GLU A 456 8.76 -6.32 -10.85
N TYR A 457 8.41 -6.75 -9.64
CA TYR A 457 7.12 -6.42 -9.02
C TYR A 457 7.16 -5.04 -8.36
N LEU A 458 8.30 -4.65 -7.79
CA LEU A 458 8.50 -3.32 -7.23
C LEU A 458 8.35 -2.26 -8.32
N ALA A 459 9.05 -2.40 -9.46
CA ALA A 459 8.94 -1.48 -10.58
C ALA A 459 7.51 -1.43 -11.15
N ALA A 460 6.84 -2.57 -11.29
CA ALA A 460 5.44 -2.61 -11.73
C ALA A 460 4.51 -1.88 -10.74
N ARG A 461 4.70 -2.08 -9.43
CA ARG A 461 3.91 -1.41 -8.39
C ARG A 461 4.17 0.09 -8.34
N LEU A 462 5.42 0.53 -8.48
CA LEU A 462 5.77 1.94 -8.58
C LEU A 462 5.12 2.59 -9.80
N LYS A 463 5.22 1.96 -10.98
CA LYS A 463 4.55 2.42 -12.21
C LYS A 463 3.04 2.56 -12.00
N GLN A 464 2.40 1.59 -11.33
CA GLN A 464 0.97 1.65 -10.99
C GLN A 464 0.63 2.80 -10.01
N LEU A 465 1.46 3.03 -8.99
CA LEU A 465 1.21 4.09 -8.00
C LEU A 465 1.42 5.49 -8.59
N ARG A 466 2.30 5.65 -9.58
CA ARG A 466 2.50 6.91 -10.32
C ARG A 466 1.32 7.28 -11.23
N GLU A 467 0.41 6.35 -11.54
CA GLU A 467 -0.69 6.63 -12.45
C GLU A 467 -1.58 7.79 -11.96
N GLY A 468 -1.71 8.83 -12.79
CA GLY A 468 -2.57 9.98 -12.50
C GLY A 468 -1.86 11.20 -11.91
N THR A 469 -0.54 11.15 -11.68
CA THR A 469 0.25 12.30 -11.26
C THR A 469 1.61 12.35 -11.97
N ASP A 470 1.99 13.54 -12.46
CA ASP A 470 3.34 13.80 -12.97
C ASP A 470 4.25 14.37 -11.86
N ALA A 471 3.70 14.60 -10.67
CA ALA A 471 4.39 15.18 -9.51
C ALA A 471 4.88 14.10 -8.53
N SER A 472 5.38 12.98 -9.05
CA SER A 472 5.86 11.85 -8.27
C SER A 472 7.40 11.81 -8.22
N LEU A 473 7.93 11.45 -7.06
CA LEU A 473 9.35 11.15 -6.85
C LEU A 473 9.47 9.78 -6.19
N THR A 474 10.49 9.02 -6.59
CA THR A 474 10.84 7.78 -5.91
C THR A 474 12.13 7.93 -5.13
N VAL A 475 12.08 7.65 -3.84
CA VAL A 475 13.20 7.89 -2.93
C VAL A 475 13.47 6.67 -2.07
N ALA A 476 14.72 6.46 -1.66
CA ALA A 476 15.06 5.37 -0.74
C ALA A 476 15.83 5.87 0.48
N ALA A 477 15.71 5.12 1.59
CA ALA A 477 16.38 5.43 2.85
C ALA A 477 17.50 4.43 3.16
N GLY A 478 18.44 4.23 2.23
CA GLY A 478 19.65 3.42 2.43
C GLY A 478 19.44 1.91 2.40
N ASP A 479 20.57 1.18 2.45
CA ASP A 479 20.69 -0.27 2.25
C ASP A 479 19.96 -0.74 0.99
N VAL A 480 20.16 0.01 -0.10
CA VAL A 480 19.68 -0.41 -1.40
C VAL A 480 20.61 -1.48 -1.97
N ILE A 481 21.90 -1.39 -1.64
CA ILE A 481 22.97 -2.36 -1.97
C ILE A 481 23.55 -2.97 -0.68
N GLY A 482 24.46 -3.94 -0.80
CA GLY A 482 25.09 -4.62 0.33
C GLY A 482 24.16 -5.61 1.05
N ALA A 483 24.76 -6.55 1.78
CA ALA A 483 24.11 -7.80 2.22
C ALA A 483 23.35 -8.54 1.09
N SER A 484 23.81 -8.36 -0.15
CA SER A 484 23.05 -8.65 -1.36
C SER A 484 23.00 -10.14 -1.70
N PRO A 485 21.87 -10.65 -2.23
CA PRO A 485 21.82 -11.98 -2.83
C PRO A 485 22.86 -12.17 -3.93
N PHE A 486 23.20 -13.43 -4.21
CA PHE A 486 24.23 -13.83 -5.16
C PHE A 486 24.21 -13.07 -6.49
N LEU A 487 23.04 -12.91 -7.12
CA LEU A 487 22.95 -12.24 -8.42
C LEU A 487 23.45 -10.79 -8.40
N SER A 488 23.33 -10.12 -7.27
CA SER A 488 23.75 -8.73 -7.10
C SER A 488 25.15 -8.64 -6.48
N GLY A 489 25.39 -9.41 -5.42
CA GLY A 489 26.68 -9.42 -4.70
C GLY A 489 27.84 -9.94 -5.55
N LEU A 490 27.61 -10.87 -6.48
CA LEU A 490 28.67 -11.36 -7.38
C LEU A 490 29.28 -10.24 -8.24
N PHE A 491 28.51 -9.19 -8.50
CA PHE A 491 28.90 -8.10 -9.39
C PHE A 491 29.03 -6.77 -8.63
N HIS A 492 29.38 -6.82 -7.35
CA HIS A 492 29.53 -5.66 -6.47
C HIS A 492 28.34 -4.69 -6.58
N ASP A 493 27.11 -5.23 -6.65
CA ASP A 493 25.86 -4.47 -6.74
C ASP A 493 25.66 -3.55 -7.96
N GLU A 494 26.51 -3.60 -8.98
CA GLU A 494 26.24 -2.95 -10.29
C GLU A 494 24.85 -3.33 -10.85
N PRO A 495 24.39 -4.61 -10.79
CA PRO A 495 23.06 -5.02 -11.24
C PRO A 495 21.93 -4.34 -10.44
N THR A 496 22.16 -4.14 -9.14
CA THR A 496 21.21 -3.46 -8.25
C THR A 496 21.06 -2.02 -8.67
N VAL A 497 22.15 -1.31 -8.92
CA VAL A 497 22.09 0.09 -9.34
C VAL A 497 21.43 0.23 -10.71
N GLU A 498 21.76 -0.62 -11.69
CA GLU A 498 21.07 -0.65 -12.99
C GLU A 498 19.56 -0.86 -12.82
N SER A 499 19.14 -1.76 -11.92
CA SER A 499 17.73 -1.97 -11.58
C SER A 499 17.07 -0.73 -10.97
N MET A 500 17.76 -0.04 -10.05
CA MET A 500 17.27 1.19 -9.42
C MET A 500 17.09 2.35 -10.42
N GLU A 501 17.95 2.42 -11.44
CA GLU A 501 17.79 3.38 -12.53
C GLU A 501 16.56 3.05 -13.39
N LYS A 502 16.36 1.77 -13.73
CA LYS A 502 15.21 1.33 -14.53
C LYS A 502 13.87 1.48 -13.83
N LEU A 503 13.83 1.54 -12.50
CA LEU A 503 12.60 1.84 -11.74
C LEU A 503 12.35 3.34 -11.52
N ASP A 504 13.24 4.20 -12.02
CA ASP A 504 13.24 5.65 -11.83
C ASP A 504 13.46 6.08 -10.37
N LEU A 505 14.51 5.58 -9.69
CA LEU A 505 14.91 6.08 -8.37
C LEU A 505 15.48 7.51 -8.53
N ASP A 506 14.92 8.49 -7.84
CA ASP A 506 15.37 9.89 -7.91
C ASP A 506 16.55 10.19 -6.98
N VAL A 507 16.58 9.61 -5.78
CA VAL A 507 17.59 9.86 -4.74
C VAL A 507 17.51 8.81 -3.63
N THR A 508 18.66 8.48 -3.02
CA THR A 508 18.70 7.65 -1.81
C THR A 508 19.68 8.22 -0.77
N SER A 509 19.44 7.96 0.51
CA SER A 509 20.51 8.05 1.51
C SER A 509 21.44 6.84 1.43
N VAL A 510 22.61 6.98 2.04
CA VAL A 510 23.54 5.88 2.31
C VAL A 510 23.15 5.23 3.65
N GLY A 511 22.99 3.92 3.66
CA GLY A 511 22.84 3.07 4.84
C GLY A 511 24.16 2.45 5.29
N ASN A 512 24.10 1.47 6.19
CA ASN A 512 25.30 0.85 6.73
C ASN A 512 25.91 -0.19 5.79
N HIS A 513 25.09 -0.86 4.97
CA HIS A 513 25.53 -1.91 4.05
C HIS A 513 26.12 -1.36 2.75
N GLU A 514 25.88 -0.09 2.41
CA GLU A 514 26.66 0.62 1.38
C GLU A 514 28.16 0.71 1.69
N PHE A 515 28.59 0.41 2.92
CA PHE A 515 30.00 0.40 3.34
C PHE A 515 30.59 -1.02 3.48
N ASP A 516 29.88 -2.08 3.09
CA ASP A 516 30.34 -3.46 3.21
C ASP A 516 31.72 -3.66 2.52
N GLU A 517 31.88 -3.08 1.33
CA GLU A 517 33.13 -3.08 0.55
C GLU A 517 33.99 -1.82 0.77
N GLY A 518 33.56 -0.95 1.68
CA GLY A 518 34.27 0.25 2.11
C GLY A 518 34.03 1.50 1.25
N THR A 519 34.63 2.62 1.70
CA THR A 519 34.32 3.94 1.13
C THR A 519 34.79 4.14 -0.32
N GLU A 520 35.84 3.45 -0.75
CA GLU A 520 36.32 3.56 -2.13
C GLU A 520 35.32 2.92 -3.10
N GLU A 521 34.75 1.78 -2.70
CA GLU A 521 33.76 1.09 -3.51
C GLU A 521 32.44 1.86 -3.57
N LEU A 522 31.96 2.41 -2.45
CA LEU A 522 30.79 3.30 -2.47
C LEU A 522 30.99 4.51 -3.42
N LEU A 523 32.19 5.07 -3.47
CA LEU A 523 32.51 6.16 -4.41
C LEU A 523 32.54 5.66 -5.86
N ARG A 524 33.02 4.44 -6.12
CA ARG A 524 32.95 3.80 -7.44
C ARG A 524 31.50 3.57 -7.86
N ILE A 525 30.64 3.09 -6.97
CA ILE A 525 29.20 2.93 -7.22
C ILE A 525 28.56 4.26 -7.65
N GLN A 526 28.91 5.38 -7.00
CA GLN A 526 28.42 6.69 -7.41
C GLN A 526 29.03 7.22 -8.72
N HIS A 527 30.32 6.98 -8.97
CA HIS A 527 31.09 7.69 -10.00
C HIS A 527 31.50 6.86 -11.22
N GLY A 528 31.31 5.54 -11.18
CA GLY A 528 31.70 4.61 -12.22
C GLY A 528 33.17 4.18 -12.14
N GLY A 529 33.53 3.22 -12.99
CA GLY A 529 34.86 2.59 -13.08
C GLY A 529 34.80 1.08 -12.84
N CYS A 530 35.87 0.38 -13.23
CA CYS A 530 36.01 -1.05 -12.94
C CYS A 530 36.30 -1.30 -11.45
N HIS A 531 35.86 -2.44 -10.93
CA HIS A 531 36.27 -2.88 -9.59
C HIS A 531 37.81 -3.11 -9.57
N PRO A 532 38.54 -2.69 -8.51
CA PRO A 532 40.00 -2.77 -8.47
C PRO A 532 40.57 -4.19 -8.56
N GLU A 533 39.83 -5.19 -8.08
CA GLU A 533 40.28 -6.59 -8.07
C GLU A 533 39.73 -7.39 -9.26
N ASP A 534 38.42 -7.29 -9.50
CA ASP A 534 37.72 -8.09 -10.50
C ASP A 534 37.68 -7.45 -11.90
N GLY A 535 38.05 -6.17 -12.00
CA GLY A 535 37.99 -5.43 -13.25
C GLY A 535 36.55 -5.09 -13.64
N CYS A 536 36.30 -5.04 -14.95
CA CYS A 536 34.98 -4.75 -15.51
C CYS A 536 34.32 -6.06 -15.96
N TYR A 537 33.05 -6.26 -15.59
CA TYR A 537 32.33 -7.51 -15.88
C TYR A 537 31.89 -7.65 -17.33
N ILE A 538 31.70 -6.52 -18.02
CA ILE A 538 31.42 -6.48 -19.45
C ILE A 538 32.65 -5.93 -20.17
N GLU A 539 33.17 -6.71 -21.10
CA GLU A 539 34.36 -6.34 -21.88
C GLU A 539 34.12 -5.03 -22.63
N ASP A 540 35.07 -4.10 -22.54
CA ASP A 540 35.03 -2.76 -23.14
C ASP A 540 33.88 -1.83 -22.70
N GLU A 541 33.10 -2.20 -21.67
CA GLU A 541 32.03 -1.37 -21.10
C GLU A 541 32.24 -1.14 -19.59
N PRO A 542 33.04 -0.12 -19.20
CA PRO A 542 33.16 0.26 -17.80
C PRO A 542 31.82 0.70 -17.21
N TYR A 543 31.57 0.29 -15.96
CA TYR A 543 30.43 0.80 -15.18
C TYR A 543 30.46 2.34 -15.15
N ASP A 544 29.36 2.99 -15.50
CA ASP A 544 29.27 4.44 -15.69
C ASP A 544 28.86 5.22 -14.44
N GLY A 545 28.58 4.49 -13.35
CA GLY A 545 28.18 5.07 -12.07
C GLY A 545 26.68 5.32 -11.98
N SER A 546 26.19 5.49 -10.76
CA SER A 546 24.77 5.70 -10.50
C SER A 546 24.23 7.00 -11.14
N ALA A 547 23.13 6.89 -11.89
CA ALA A 547 22.40 8.02 -12.47
C ALA A 547 21.59 8.83 -11.44
N PHE A 548 21.50 8.37 -10.19
CA PHE A 548 20.89 9.08 -9.07
C PHE A 548 21.93 9.40 -7.99
N PRO A 549 21.71 10.45 -7.17
CA PRO A 549 22.63 10.80 -6.11
C PRO A 549 22.42 9.94 -4.86
N TRP A 550 23.54 9.49 -4.28
CA TRP A 550 23.64 8.94 -2.94
C TRP A 550 23.95 10.07 -1.95
N LEU A 551 23.16 10.17 -0.88
CA LEU A 551 23.26 11.24 0.11
C LEU A 551 23.82 10.77 1.45
N ALA A 552 24.80 11.49 1.99
CA ALA A 552 25.49 11.12 3.23
C ALA A 552 25.91 12.34 4.06
N ALA A 553 24.95 13.06 4.65
CA ALA A 553 25.19 14.33 5.33
C ALA A 553 26.04 14.19 6.61
N ASN A 554 25.85 13.10 7.36
CA ASN A 554 26.57 12.83 8.60
C ASN A 554 27.75 11.87 8.47
N VAL A 555 28.11 11.48 7.24
CA VAL A 555 29.31 10.68 6.97
C VAL A 555 30.44 11.62 6.58
N LEU A 556 31.32 11.93 7.52
CA LEU A 556 32.40 12.89 7.32
C LEU A 556 33.72 12.18 7.09
N ASP A 557 34.38 12.52 5.99
CA ASP A 557 35.78 12.14 5.76
C ASP A 557 36.66 12.69 6.89
N ARG A 558 37.51 11.83 7.47
CA ARG A 558 38.35 12.17 8.63
C ARG A 558 39.45 13.16 8.28
N ALA A 559 39.96 13.13 7.04
CA ALA A 559 41.04 13.99 6.61
C ALA A 559 40.58 15.43 6.36
N THR A 560 39.41 15.60 5.78
CA THR A 560 38.87 16.89 5.31
C THR A 560 37.79 17.46 6.22
N GLY A 561 37.12 16.61 7.01
CA GLY A 561 35.98 16.98 7.84
C GLY A 561 34.71 17.31 7.05
N LYS A 562 34.66 16.98 5.76
CA LYS A 562 33.52 17.24 4.87
C LYS A 562 32.70 15.97 4.65
N PRO A 563 31.41 16.09 4.29
CA PRO A 563 30.60 14.96 3.85
C PRO A 563 31.29 14.18 2.72
N LEU A 564 31.28 12.85 2.81
CA LEU A 564 31.88 11.94 1.81
C LEU A 564 31.16 12.07 0.46
N LEU A 565 29.84 12.09 0.50
CA LEU A 565 28.94 12.32 -0.64
C LEU A 565 28.12 13.60 -0.42
N ALA A 566 27.27 13.95 -1.38
CA ALA A 566 26.44 15.13 -1.24
C ALA A 566 25.54 15.02 0.01
N PRO A 567 25.45 16.06 0.87
CA PRO A 567 24.61 15.97 2.07
C PRO A 567 23.12 16.11 1.76
N THR A 568 22.78 16.81 0.68
CA THR A 568 21.41 17.20 0.35
C THR A 568 21.18 17.22 -1.15
N TRP A 569 19.95 16.93 -1.56
CA TRP A 569 19.49 17.07 -2.95
C TRP A 569 18.19 17.88 -2.99
N VAL A 570 17.97 18.65 -4.06
CA VAL A 570 16.77 19.49 -4.21
C VAL A 570 16.15 19.26 -5.57
N LYS A 571 14.89 18.85 -5.59
CA LYS A 571 14.11 18.67 -6.80
C LYS A 571 13.03 19.72 -6.90
N LYS A 572 12.80 20.22 -8.12
CA LYS A 572 11.68 21.10 -8.40
C LYS A 572 10.55 20.27 -9.02
N VAL A 573 9.40 20.24 -8.37
CA VAL A 573 8.19 19.51 -8.80
C VAL A 573 7.09 20.53 -8.98
N ASP A 574 6.53 20.67 -10.19
CA ASP A 574 5.41 21.57 -10.48
C ASP A 574 5.54 23.02 -9.95
N GLY A 575 6.77 23.51 -9.87
CA GLY A 575 7.06 24.88 -9.42
C GLY A 575 7.55 24.99 -7.98
N VAL A 576 7.29 24.00 -7.11
CA VAL A 576 7.77 23.99 -5.72
C VAL A 576 9.12 23.25 -5.62
N LYS A 577 9.93 23.58 -4.60
CA LYS A 577 11.20 22.89 -4.33
C LYS A 577 11.01 21.96 -3.15
N VAL A 578 11.44 20.71 -3.30
CA VAL A 578 11.50 19.72 -2.21
C VAL A 578 12.96 19.38 -1.98
N GLY A 579 13.41 19.56 -0.74
CA GLY A 579 14.77 19.23 -0.30
C GLY A 579 14.82 17.89 0.41
N PHE A 580 15.83 17.10 0.10
CA PHE A 580 16.13 15.81 0.74
C PHE A 580 17.46 15.91 1.46
N ILE A 581 17.52 15.39 2.69
CA ILE A 581 18.74 15.26 3.48
C ILE A 581 18.98 13.76 3.67
N GLY A 582 20.14 13.25 3.26
CA GLY A 582 20.46 11.84 3.47
C GLY A 582 21.29 11.63 4.72
N MET A 583 20.89 10.68 5.54
CA MET A 583 21.47 10.40 6.85
C MET A 583 21.70 8.90 6.99
N THR A 584 22.88 8.53 7.49
CA THR A 584 23.24 7.16 7.86
C THR A 584 23.12 7.01 9.38
N LEU A 585 22.78 5.84 9.91
CA LEU A 585 22.77 5.60 11.36
C LEU A 585 24.14 5.94 11.99
N GLU A 586 24.17 6.67 13.12
CA GLU A 586 25.41 7.05 13.81
C GLU A 586 26.19 5.80 14.27
N GLY A 587 25.45 4.76 14.64
CA GLY A 587 25.95 3.45 15.07
C GLY A 587 26.58 2.58 13.98
N THR A 588 26.85 3.08 12.76
CA THR A 588 27.43 2.25 11.66
C THR A 588 28.71 1.52 12.11
N PRO A 589 29.60 2.11 12.93
CA PRO A 589 30.76 1.40 13.46
C PRO A 589 30.44 0.12 14.25
N GLU A 590 29.24 -0.01 14.81
CA GLU A 590 28.83 -1.19 15.60
C GLU A 590 28.27 -2.32 14.73
N VAL A 591 27.82 -2.00 13.50
CA VAL A 591 27.10 -2.91 12.60
C VAL A 591 27.83 -3.18 11.27
N THR A 592 28.91 -2.45 10.97
CA THR A 592 29.73 -2.62 9.75
C THR A 592 31.19 -2.91 10.10
N GLY A 593 31.88 -3.67 9.23
CA GLY A 593 33.30 -3.98 9.37
C GLY A 593 34.18 -2.72 9.50
N GLN A 594 34.95 -2.65 10.58
CA GLN A 594 35.80 -1.50 10.91
C GLN A 594 36.83 -1.14 9.84
N SER A 595 37.27 -2.10 9.02
CA SER A 595 38.22 -1.86 7.92
C SER A 595 37.65 -0.97 6.82
N GLY A 596 36.38 -1.12 6.45
CA GLY A 596 35.75 -0.40 5.35
C GLY A 596 35.47 1.07 5.63
N ILE A 597 35.40 1.45 6.91
CA ILE A 597 34.97 2.80 7.35
C ILE A 597 36.08 3.61 8.06
N LYS A 598 37.34 3.16 8.03
CA LYS A 598 38.46 3.83 8.72
C LYS A 598 38.66 5.29 8.28
N SER A 599 38.33 5.60 7.03
CA SER A 599 38.46 6.93 6.41
C SER A 599 37.38 7.91 6.87
N VAL A 600 36.28 7.44 7.46
CA VAL A 600 35.10 8.26 7.78
C VAL A 600 34.73 8.19 9.26
N ARG A 601 33.94 9.17 9.69
CA ARG A 601 33.23 9.17 10.98
C ARG A 601 31.77 9.52 10.74
N PHE A 602 30.91 8.98 11.59
CA PHE A 602 29.48 9.23 11.59
C PHE A 602 29.17 10.23 12.69
N THR A 603 28.41 11.28 12.39
CA THR A 603 28.01 12.31 13.36
C THR A 603 26.54 12.18 13.73
N ASP A 604 26.17 12.72 14.90
CA ASP A 604 24.80 12.76 15.43
C ASP A 604 23.77 13.17 14.37
N GLU A 605 22.68 12.41 14.30
CA GLU A 605 21.69 12.55 13.25
C GLU A 605 20.92 13.86 13.36
N VAL A 606 20.57 14.25 14.59
CA VAL A 606 19.74 15.43 14.86
C VAL A 606 20.52 16.72 14.57
N GLU A 607 21.71 16.87 15.14
CA GLU A 607 22.58 18.04 14.94
C GLU A 607 22.88 18.25 13.45
N THR A 608 23.19 17.17 12.75
CA THR A 608 23.57 17.21 11.34
C THR A 608 22.38 17.51 10.43
N ALA A 609 21.24 16.83 10.61
CA ALA A 609 20.04 17.07 9.83
C ALA A 609 19.53 18.50 10.03
N ASP A 610 19.55 19.01 11.25
CA ASP A 610 19.16 20.39 11.57
C ASP A 610 20.09 21.41 10.87
N ALA A 611 21.40 21.16 10.85
CA ALA A 611 22.36 22.00 10.15
C ALA A 611 22.12 22.01 8.63
N ALA A 612 21.81 20.86 8.05
CA ALA A 612 21.46 20.71 6.65
C ALA A 612 20.13 21.40 6.31
N ALA A 613 19.10 21.24 7.14
CA ALA A 613 17.81 21.91 6.99
C ALA A 613 17.98 23.44 7.01
N ARG A 614 18.76 23.99 7.95
CA ARG A 614 19.10 25.43 7.97
C ARG A 614 19.79 25.89 6.68
N LYS A 615 20.60 25.04 6.04
CA LYS A 615 21.25 25.35 4.76
C LYS A 615 20.26 25.35 3.60
N LEU A 616 19.35 24.37 3.54
CA LEU A 616 18.27 24.29 2.55
C LEU A 616 17.34 25.50 2.63
N ARG A 617 16.94 25.91 3.83
CA ARG A 617 16.10 27.10 4.04
C ARG A 617 16.75 28.39 3.58
N ARG A 618 18.05 28.55 3.80
CA ARG A 618 18.82 29.69 3.24
C ARG A 618 18.83 29.71 1.70
N GLN A 619 18.56 28.57 1.04
CA GLN A 619 18.40 28.46 -0.42
C GLN A 619 16.93 28.62 -0.87
N GLY A 620 16.01 28.94 0.06
CA GLY A 620 14.57 29.07 -0.18
C GLY A 620 13.90 27.73 -0.46
N VAL A 621 14.34 26.66 0.21
CA VAL A 621 13.67 25.35 0.24
C VAL A 621 13.05 25.21 1.63
N GLU A 622 11.72 25.20 1.70
CA GLU A 622 11.00 25.05 2.97
C GLU A 622 10.40 23.65 3.12
N ALA A 623 9.94 23.00 2.04
CA ALA A 623 9.57 21.58 2.08
C ALA A 623 10.82 20.67 2.19
N ILE A 624 11.02 20.05 3.36
CA ILE A 624 12.23 19.29 3.70
C ILE A 624 11.88 17.89 4.20
N VAL A 625 12.46 16.88 3.56
CA VAL A 625 12.34 15.46 3.91
C VAL A 625 13.71 14.92 4.31
N VAL A 626 13.78 14.16 5.39
CA VAL A 626 14.98 13.41 5.76
C VAL A 626 14.83 11.96 5.28
N LEU A 627 15.83 11.46 4.57
CA LEU A 627 16.02 10.04 4.24
C LEU A 627 17.05 9.51 5.24
N LEU A 628 16.59 8.78 6.25
CA LEU A 628 17.38 8.35 7.40
C LEU A 628 17.48 6.83 7.44
N HIS A 629 18.70 6.29 7.36
CA HIS A 629 18.93 4.88 7.55
C HIS A 629 19.07 4.52 9.03
N GLU A 630 18.04 4.82 9.82
CA GLU A 630 17.80 4.44 11.21
C GLU A 630 16.28 4.36 11.40
N GLY A 631 15.80 3.53 12.30
CA GLY A 631 14.38 3.24 12.40
C GLY A 631 13.89 2.86 13.80
N GLY A 632 12.74 2.19 13.81
CA GLY A 632 12.07 1.74 15.02
C GLY A 632 11.33 0.42 14.81
N VAL A 633 10.68 -0.04 15.86
CA VAL A 633 9.92 -1.29 15.88
C VAL A 633 8.52 -1.04 16.45
N GLN A 634 7.51 -1.62 15.80
CA GLN A 634 6.10 -1.53 16.19
C GLN A 634 5.44 -2.91 16.21
N ALA A 635 4.29 -3.02 16.87
CA ALA A 635 3.63 -4.30 17.17
C ALA A 635 2.42 -4.64 16.28
N GLY A 636 1.92 -3.70 15.49
CA GLY A 636 0.75 -3.80 14.63
C GLY A 636 1.06 -4.33 13.23
N SER A 637 0.12 -4.12 12.29
CA SER A 637 0.25 -4.53 10.88
C SER A 637 1.15 -3.60 10.05
N TYR A 638 1.46 -3.98 8.80
CA TYR A 638 2.37 -3.22 7.93
C TYR A 638 1.96 -1.78 7.62
N GLY A 639 0.70 -1.39 7.86
CA GLY A 639 0.19 -0.03 7.66
C GLY A 639 -0.06 0.75 8.95
N GLN A 640 0.34 0.22 10.11
CA GLN A 640 0.05 0.80 11.42
C GLN A 640 1.30 1.35 12.11
N CYS A 641 1.11 1.87 13.31
CA CYS A 641 2.17 2.37 14.20
C CYS A 641 1.78 2.10 15.65
N ASP A 642 1.74 0.82 16.02
CA ASP A 642 1.29 0.41 17.35
C ASP A 642 2.48 0.27 18.29
N GLY A 643 2.60 1.19 19.25
CA GLY A 643 3.64 1.13 20.28
C GLY A 643 5.06 1.28 19.73
N ILE A 644 5.26 2.17 18.75
CA ILE A 644 6.56 2.43 18.14
C ILE A 644 7.64 2.71 19.20
N SER A 645 8.78 2.06 19.03
CA SER A 645 9.96 2.12 19.90
C SER A 645 11.24 2.14 19.07
N GLY A 646 12.38 2.38 19.71
CA GLY A 646 13.68 2.48 19.04
C GLY A 646 14.13 3.94 18.82
N PRO A 647 15.36 4.13 18.29
CA PRO A 647 16.01 5.45 18.21
C PRO A 647 15.20 6.51 17.47
N ILE A 648 14.41 6.10 16.47
CA ILE A 648 13.59 7.03 15.68
C ILE A 648 12.62 7.87 16.52
N VAL A 649 12.13 7.33 17.65
CA VAL A 649 11.20 8.06 18.53
C VAL A 649 11.87 9.30 19.12
N ASP A 650 13.11 9.15 19.60
CA ASP A 650 13.87 10.25 20.18
C ASP A 650 14.44 11.17 19.08
N ILE A 651 14.92 10.63 17.96
CA ILE A 651 15.40 11.44 16.83
C ILE A 651 14.28 12.35 16.31
N ALA A 652 13.11 11.80 15.97
CA ALA A 652 11.99 12.58 15.44
C ALA A 652 11.52 13.69 16.40
N LYS A 653 11.59 13.43 17.71
CA LYS A 653 11.21 14.37 18.76
C LYS A 653 12.19 15.54 18.92
N HIS A 654 13.45 15.37 18.54
CA HIS A 654 14.49 16.39 18.70
C HIS A 654 14.87 17.11 17.39
N LEU A 655 14.55 16.54 16.23
CA LEU A 655 14.78 17.18 14.93
C LEU A 655 14.05 18.53 14.79
N ASP A 656 14.70 19.49 14.14
CA ASP A 656 14.20 20.86 13.91
C ASP A 656 12.76 20.81 13.34
N PRO A 657 11.82 21.60 13.90
CA PRO A 657 10.46 21.71 13.40
C PRO A 657 10.33 22.14 11.94
N ALA A 658 11.39 22.53 11.24
CA ALA A 658 11.36 22.79 9.79
C ALA A 658 11.54 21.54 8.91
N ILE A 659 11.79 20.36 9.50
CA ILE A 659 11.82 19.07 8.77
C ILE A 659 10.42 18.45 8.79
N ASP A 660 9.82 18.26 7.62
CA ASP A 660 8.40 17.94 7.46
C ASP A 660 8.05 16.47 7.57
N ALA A 661 8.93 15.62 7.06
CA ALA A 661 8.75 14.18 7.06
C ALA A 661 10.10 13.47 7.17
N VAL A 662 10.06 12.24 7.67
CA VAL A 662 11.22 11.35 7.76
C VAL A 662 10.87 10.00 7.14
N VAL A 663 11.63 9.61 6.12
CA VAL A 663 11.61 8.25 5.55
C VAL A 663 12.76 7.49 6.18
N THR A 664 12.46 6.34 6.77
CA THR A 664 13.39 5.57 7.61
C THR A 664 13.74 4.20 7.02
N GLY A 665 14.77 3.54 7.56
CA GLY A 665 15.18 2.17 7.20
C GLY A 665 15.82 1.42 8.37
N HIS A 666 16.77 0.53 8.07
CA HIS A 666 17.65 -0.22 8.98
C HIS A 666 16.96 -1.35 9.78
N THR A 667 15.81 -1.08 10.40
CA THR A 667 15.15 -2.04 11.30
C THR A 667 14.32 -3.10 10.58
N HIS A 668 14.17 -2.98 9.26
CA HIS A 668 13.34 -3.83 8.38
C HIS A 668 11.85 -3.85 8.76
N GLN A 669 11.40 -2.87 9.56
CA GLN A 669 10.00 -2.79 10.01
C GLN A 669 9.19 -1.90 9.07
N PRO A 670 7.97 -2.29 8.67
CA PRO A 670 7.04 -1.38 8.03
C PRO A 670 6.19 -0.62 9.07
N TYR A 671 6.04 0.70 8.89
CA TYR A 671 5.15 1.52 9.74
C TYR A 671 4.84 2.88 9.12
N ILE A 672 3.72 3.47 9.57
CA ILE A 672 3.33 4.86 9.28
C ILE A 672 2.96 5.55 10.57
N CYS A 673 3.88 6.37 11.09
CA CYS A 673 3.76 7.03 12.37
C CYS A 673 3.52 8.55 12.20
N SER A 674 2.78 9.11 13.16
CA SER A 674 2.73 10.56 13.38
C SER A 674 3.36 10.85 14.73
N LEU A 675 4.62 11.29 14.70
CA LEU A 675 5.40 11.58 15.91
C LEU A 675 5.45 13.10 16.14
N PRO A 676 5.38 13.57 17.40
CA PRO A 676 5.48 15.00 17.68
C PRO A 676 6.90 15.51 17.43
N ASP A 677 7.02 16.66 16.76
CA ASP A 677 8.26 17.43 16.70
C ASP A 677 8.55 18.16 18.05
N PRO A 678 9.68 18.86 18.21
CA PRO A 678 9.98 19.60 19.45
C PRO A 678 8.93 20.66 19.83
N ALA A 679 8.14 21.15 18.88
CA ALA A 679 7.06 22.10 19.09
C ALA A 679 5.70 21.42 19.36
N GLY A 680 5.65 20.08 19.35
CA GLY A 680 4.46 19.27 19.56
C GLY A 680 3.58 19.11 18.32
N ASN A 681 4.03 19.54 17.14
CA ASN A 681 3.29 19.36 15.89
C ASN A 681 3.49 17.95 15.34
N PRO A 682 2.48 17.35 14.68
CA PRO A 682 2.61 16.04 14.08
C PRO A 682 3.61 16.05 12.91
N ARG A 683 4.52 15.06 12.89
CA ARG A 683 5.46 14.76 11.82
C ARG A 683 5.26 13.35 11.32
N THR A 684 5.17 13.20 9.99
CA THR A 684 5.05 11.89 9.36
C THR A 684 6.40 11.19 9.34
N VAL A 685 6.44 9.97 9.87
CA VAL A 685 7.63 9.11 9.91
C VAL A 685 7.26 7.73 9.38
N THR A 686 7.96 7.26 8.34
CA THR A 686 7.53 6.08 7.57
C THR A 686 8.67 5.12 7.28
N SER A 687 8.38 3.82 7.30
CA SER A 687 9.28 2.74 6.90
C SER A 687 8.52 1.68 6.10
N ALA A 688 9.20 1.00 5.18
CA ALA A 688 8.61 0.12 4.19
C ALA A 688 9.23 -1.30 4.19
N SER A 689 9.37 -1.90 5.39
CA SER A 689 9.89 -3.28 5.53
C SER A 689 11.31 -3.41 4.94
N SER A 690 11.57 -4.44 4.13
CA SER A 690 12.81 -4.69 3.40
C SER A 690 12.57 -5.51 2.13
N PHE A 691 13.60 -5.66 1.29
CA PHE A 691 13.66 -6.51 0.08
C PHE A 691 12.66 -6.13 -1.01
N GLY A 692 12.27 -4.85 -1.04
CA GLY A 692 11.24 -4.35 -1.96
C GLY A 692 9.85 -4.94 -1.72
N ARG A 693 9.57 -5.46 -0.51
CA ARG A 693 8.29 -6.13 -0.17
C ARG A 693 7.15 -5.15 0.08
N VAL A 694 7.46 -3.92 0.48
CA VAL A 694 6.51 -2.84 0.75
C VAL A 694 7.04 -1.55 0.10
N VAL A 695 6.13 -0.70 -0.33
CA VAL A 695 6.43 0.69 -0.72
C VAL A 695 5.48 1.63 0.00
N THR A 696 6.00 2.71 0.57
CA THR A 696 5.19 3.78 1.17
C THR A 696 4.85 4.82 0.11
N GLU A 697 3.57 5.06 -0.13
CA GLU A 697 3.09 6.22 -0.87
C GLU A 697 2.74 7.35 0.11
N THR A 698 3.47 8.46 0.04
CA THR A 698 3.20 9.65 0.85
C THR A 698 2.78 10.81 -0.05
N ARG A 699 1.63 11.41 0.24
CA ARG A 699 1.21 12.68 -0.34
C ARG A 699 1.70 13.83 0.53
N LEU A 700 2.55 14.67 -0.05
CA LEU A 700 3.15 15.84 0.58
C LEU A 700 2.59 17.13 -0.05
N PRO A 701 1.50 17.71 0.48
CA PRO A 701 0.92 18.95 -0.03
C PRO A 701 1.83 20.14 0.32
N VAL A 702 2.44 20.77 -0.69
CA VAL A 702 3.33 21.93 -0.54
C VAL A 702 2.61 23.20 -0.93
N ASP A 703 2.45 24.16 -0.02
CA ASP A 703 1.81 25.45 -0.30
C ASP A 703 2.68 26.28 -1.25
N ARG A 704 2.14 26.66 -2.41
CA ARG A 704 2.86 27.38 -3.48
C ARG A 704 3.34 28.77 -3.07
N ARG A 705 2.76 29.38 -2.03
CA ARG A 705 3.09 30.73 -1.57
C ARG A 705 4.26 30.71 -0.59
N THR A 706 4.27 29.75 0.31
CA THR A 706 5.30 29.58 1.35
C THR A 706 6.43 28.68 0.89
N GLY A 707 6.15 27.72 0.00
CA GLY A 707 7.07 26.65 -0.40
C GLY A 707 7.17 25.54 0.64
N ASP A 708 6.31 25.55 1.66
CA ASP A 708 6.37 24.69 2.85
C ASP A 708 5.24 23.64 2.84
N VAL A 709 5.43 22.54 3.56
CA VAL A 709 4.46 21.45 3.64
C VAL A 709 3.31 21.81 4.57
N VAL A 710 2.08 21.55 4.12
CA VAL A 710 0.89 21.65 4.97
C VAL A 710 0.76 20.34 5.76
N ARG A 711 1.52 20.22 6.87
CA ARG A 711 1.67 18.98 7.64
C ARG A 711 0.36 18.30 8.04
N ASP A 712 -0.65 19.07 8.42
CA ASP A 712 -1.98 18.55 8.79
C ASP A 712 -2.71 17.84 7.64
N GLN A 713 -2.23 17.99 6.40
CA GLN A 713 -2.80 17.38 5.19
C GLN A 713 -1.90 16.29 4.59
N VAL A 714 -0.76 15.97 5.22
CA VAL A 714 0.09 14.85 4.80
C VAL A 714 -0.64 13.55 5.07
N ALA A 715 -0.63 12.66 4.08
CA ALA A 715 -1.21 11.33 4.19
C ALA A 715 -0.21 10.31 3.63
N ALA A 716 -0.05 9.18 4.30
CA ALA A 716 0.84 8.11 3.86
C ALA A 716 0.12 6.76 3.93
N MET A 717 0.47 5.86 3.02
CA MET A 717 -0.06 4.49 2.96
C MET A 717 1.03 3.50 2.52
N ASN A 718 1.08 2.36 3.20
CA ASN A 718 2.01 1.29 2.90
C ASN A 718 1.31 0.29 1.98
N HIS A 719 1.95 -0.01 0.87
CA HIS A 719 1.44 -0.90 -0.16
C HIS A 719 2.30 -2.14 -0.24
N LEU A 720 1.69 -3.31 -0.17
CA LEU A 720 2.39 -4.56 -0.46
C LEU A 720 2.79 -4.61 -1.93
N VAL A 721 4.03 -5.01 -2.19
CA VAL A 721 4.54 -5.29 -3.53
C VAL A 721 4.20 -6.74 -3.87
N THR A 722 2.93 -6.99 -4.16
CA THR A 722 2.41 -8.34 -4.39
C THR A 722 3.01 -8.97 -5.63
N ARG A 723 3.28 -10.29 -5.59
CA ARG A 723 3.73 -11.05 -6.78
C ARG A 723 2.61 -11.42 -7.75
N THR A 724 1.50 -10.69 -7.69
CA THR A 724 0.34 -10.87 -8.57
C THR A 724 0.34 -9.79 -9.65
N GLY A 725 0.25 -10.17 -10.92
CA GLY A 725 0.25 -9.25 -12.05
C GLY A 725 1.42 -9.47 -13.00
N ALA A 726 1.56 -8.57 -13.97
CA ALA A 726 2.64 -8.61 -14.94
C ALA A 726 3.95 -8.11 -14.31
N LYS A 727 5.04 -8.83 -14.56
CA LYS A 727 6.40 -8.41 -14.25
C LYS A 727 6.79 -7.21 -15.11
N ASP A 728 7.59 -6.30 -14.56
CA ASP A 728 8.16 -5.22 -15.33
C ASP A 728 9.22 -5.71 -16.33
N ALA A 729 9.03 -5.42 -17.61
CA ALA A 729 9.87 -5.96 -18.68
C ALA A 729 11.30 -5.41 -18.69
N ASP A 730 11.51 -4.16 -18.24
CA ASP A 730 12.85 -3.58 -18.17
C ASP A 730 13.66 -4.27 -17.06
N GLN A 731 13.02 -4.54 -15.92
CA GLN A 731 13.61 -5.31 -14.83
C GLN A 731 13.90 -6.76 -15.23
N THR A 732 12.98 -7.42 -15.95
CA THR A 732 13.23 -8.75 -16.50
C THR A 732 14.50 -8.77 -17.35
N ALA A 733 14.70 -7.76 -18.22
CA ALA A 733 15.87 -7.68 -19.07
C ALA A 733 17.19 -7.51 -18.29
N VAL A 734 17.18 -6.69 -17.23
CA VAL A 734 18.33 -6.53 -16.32
C VAL A 734 18.66 -7.88 -15.67
N ILE A 735 17.67 -8.52 -15.04
CA ILE A 735 17.85 -9.79 -14.35
C ILE A 735 18.36 -10.88 -15.29
N ASP A 736 17.77 -11.01 -16.48
CA ASP A 736 18.16 -12.04 -17.45
C ASP A 736 19.62 -11.86 -17.94
N ARG A 737 20.06 -10.61 -18.15
CA ARG A 737 21.43 -10.29 -18.54
C ARG A 737 22.43 -10.77 -17.47
N TRP A 738 22.22 -10.37 -16.22
CA TRP A 738 23.14 -10.69 -15.13
C TRP A 738 23.08 -12.17 -14.72
N LYS A 739 21.92 -12.82 -14.89
CA LYS A 739 21.80 -14.28 -14.74
C LYS A 739 22.61 -15.03 -15.79
N ALA A 740 22.60 -14.58 -17.04
CA ALA A 740 23.38 -15.21 -18.10
C ALA A 740 24.89 -15.14 -17.82
N LEU A 741 25.37 -14.02 -17.27
CA LEU A 741 26.77 -13.83 -16.87
C LEU A 741 27.15 -14.70 -15.67
N SER A 742 26.28 -14.80 -14.67
CA SER A 742 26.57 -15.53 -13.42
C SER A 742 26.39 -17.04 -13.52
N ALA A 743 25.57 -17.53 -14.45
CA ALA A 743 25.17 -18.94 -14.56
C ALA A 743 26.32 -19.97 -14.49
N PRO A 744 27.50 -19.77 -15.12
CA PRO A 744 28.60 -20.72 -15.02
C PRO A 744 29.12 -20.95 -13.59
N LEU A 745 29.16 -19.88 -12.79
CA LEU A 745 29.55 -19.97 -11.38
C LEU A 745 28.38 -20.40 -10.51
N ALA A 746 27.20 -19.80 -10.74
CA ALA A 746 25.99 -20.05 -9.97
C ALA A 746 25.65 -21.53 -9.88
N ASN A 747 25.65 -22.21 -11.03
CA ASN A 747 25.20 -23.60 -11.18
C ASN A 747 26.27 -24.64 -10.85
N ARG A 748 27.46 -24.22 -10.40
CA ARG A 748 28.51 -25.16 -10.02
C ARG A 748 28.10 -25.87 -8.73
N VAL A 749 27.92 -27.19 -8.78
CA VAL A 749 27.69 -28.01 -7.58
C VAL A 749 28.92 -27.99 -6.68
N VAL A 750 28.71 -27.65 -5.41
CA VAL A 750 29.74 -27.55 -4.35
C VAL A 750 29.58 -28.59 -3.25
N GLY A 751 28.63 -29.52 -3.39
CA GLY A 751 28.40 -30.61 -2.45
C GLY A 751 26.97 -31.12 -2.51
N SER A 752 26.57 -31.90 -1.51
CA SER A 752 25.18 -32.30 -1.33
C SER A 752 24.84 -32.48 0.15
N VAL A 753 23.57 -32.46 0.51
CA VAL A 753 23.04 -32.65 1.86
C VAL A 753 22.12 -33.88 1.93
N THR A 754 21.99 -34.52 3.10
CA THR A 754 21.10 -35.68 3.30
C THR A 754 19.71 -35.31 3.81
N ALA A 755 19.52 -34.07 4.28
CA ALA A 755 18.26 -33.49 4.75
C ALA A 755 18.38 -31.96 4.76
N ASP A 756 17.28 -31.26 5.03
CA ASP A 756 17.29 -29.80 5.18
C ASP A 756 18.21 -29.38 6.35
N ILE A 757 19.04 -28.36 6.11
CA ILE A 757 19.88 -27.72 7.12
C ILE A 757 19.38 -26.27 7.24
N THR A 758 18.73 -25.96 8.35
CA THR A 758 17.94 -24.73 8.49
C THR A 758 18.46 -23.83 9.60
N ARG A 759 18.13 -22.54 9.50
CA ARG A 759 18.33 -21.55 10.56
C ARG A 759 17.26 -21.66 11.63
N SER A 760 17.53 -21.05 12.79
CA SER A 760 16.52 -20.80 13.81
C SER A 760 15.48 -19.78 13.32
N GLU A 761 14.22 -19.94 13.73
CA GLU A 761 13.13 -19.05 13.31
C GLU A 761 13.29 -17.62 13.83
N THR A 762 13.85 -17.48 15.03
CA THR A 762 13.82 -16.26 15.85
C THR A 762 15.20 -15.76 16.24
N ARG A 763 16.27 -16.41 15.74
CA ARG A 763 17.69 -16.15 16.08
C ARG A 763 18.06 -16.35 17.56
N ASP A 764 17.11 -16.75 18.41
CA ASP A 764 17.30 -16.94 19.86
C ASP A 764 17.54 -18.40 20.26
N ALA A 765 17.66 -19.30 19.28
CA ALA A 765 17.90 -20.72 19.50
C ALA A 765 19.03 -21.23 18.61
N GLU A 766 19.70 -22.31 19.06
CA GLU A 766 20.74 -23.00 18.30
C GLU A 766 20.14 -23.53 16.98
N SER A 767 20.92 -23.51 15.90
CA SER A 767 20.46 -24.00 14.60
C SER A 767 21.51 -24.82 13.88
N ASP A 768 21.05 -25.84 13.16
CA ASP A 768 21.90 -26.71 12.34
C ASP A 768 22.78 -25.91 11.39
N LEU A 769 22.23 -24.85 10.78
CA LEU A 769 22.96 -24.09 9.78
C LEU A 769 24.04 -23.18 10.37
N ALA A 770 23.78 -22.52 11.50
CA ALA A 770 24.82 -21.74 12.18
C ALA A 770 25.96 -22.64 12.68
N ASN A 771 25.63 -23.85 13.12
CA ASN A 771 26.62 -24.87 13.49
C ASN A 771 27.42 -25.37 12.28
N LEU A 772 26.77 -25.60 11.13
CA LEU A 772 27.46 -25.98 9.88
C LEU A 772 28.47 -24.91 9.47
N VAL A 773 28.07 -23.64 9.49
CA VAL A 773 28.95 -22.53 9.13
C VAL A 773 30.12 -22.44 10.11
N ALA A 774 29.88 -22.58 11.42
CA ALA A 774 30.97 -22.62 12.41
C ALA A 774 31.92 -23.81 12.16
N ASP A 775 31.40 -25.00 11.79
CA ASP A 775 32.23 -26.15 11.44
C ASP A 775 33.10 -25.90 10.20
N ALA A 776 32.53 -25.25 9.18
CA ALA A 776 33.25 -24.87 7.97
C ALA A 776 34.37 -23.86 8.25
N GLN A 777 34.08 -22.83 9.04
CA GLN A 777 35.06 -21.82 9.44
C GLN A 777 36.20 -22.40 10.28
N LEU A 778 35.88 -23.30 11.23
CA LEU A 778 36.89 -24.01 12.01
C LEU A 778 37.78 -24.86 11.10
N ALA A 779 37.18 -25.63 10.19
CA ALA A 779 37.93 -26.47 9.25
C ALA A 779 38.90 -25.66 8.37
N ALA A 780 38.47 -24.49 7.91
CA ALA A 780 39.28 -23.61 7.06
C ALA A 780 40.49 -22.99 7.79
N THR A 781 40.42 -22.86 9.12
CA THR A 781 41.39 -22.10 9.94
C THR A 781 42.16 -22.96 10.96
N THR A 782 41.86 -24.25 11.07
CA THR A 782 42.53 -25.18 12.01
C THR A 782 44.03 -25.35 11.73
N ALA A 783 44.45 -25.26 10.46
CA ALA A 783 45.86 -25.40 10.11
C ALA A 783 46.68 -24.23 10.71
N PRO A 784 47.86 -24.49 11.32
CA PRO A 784 48.65 -23.44 11.99
C PRO A 784 48.94 -22.21 11.14
N GLU A 785 49.19 -22.41 9.85
CA GLU A 785 49.44 -21.36 8.86
C GLU A 785 48.20 -20.57 8.43
N ARG A 786 46.99 -21.05 8.77
CA ARG A 786 45.70 -20.40 8.48
C ARG A 786 44.99 -19.84 9.72
N GLY A 787 45.66 -19.87 10.87
CA GLY A 787 45.14 -19.35 12.13
C GLY A 787 45.38 -20.30 13.31
N GLY A 788 45.36 -21.62 13.09
CA GLY A 788 45.48 -22.60 14.17
C GLY A 788 44.26 -22.65 15.08
N ALA A 789 43.07 -22.33 14.56
CA ALA A 789 41.84 -22.24 15.34
C ALA A 789 41.45 -23.57 15.99
N GLN A 790 40.91 -23.49 17.20
CA GLN A 790 40.40 -24.62 17.99
C GLN A 790 38.88 -24.54 18.17
N ILE A 791 38.32 -23.34 18.07
CA ILE A 791 36.91 -23.01 18.23
C ILE A 791 36.52 -22.08 17.09
N ALA A 792 35.31 -22.23 16.54
CA ALA A 792 34.66 -21.20 15.74
C ALA A 792 33.30 -20.80 16.33
N LEU A 793 32.96 -19.52 16.17
CA LEU A 793 31.70 -18.93 16.60
C LEU A 793 31.08 -18.17 15.43
N MET A 794 29.79 -18.36 15.19
CA MET A 794 29.04 -17.72 14.11
C MET A 794 27.77 -17.05 14.64
N ASN A 795 27.57 -15.77 14.33
CA ASN A 795 26.35 -15.07 14.71
C ASN A 795 25.17 -15.49 13.82
N PRO A 796 23.95 -15.64 14.38
CA PRO A 796 22.80 -16.09 13.60
C PRO A 796 22.37 -15.07 12.53
N GLY A 797 22.72 -13.79 12.71
CA GLY A 797 22.46 -12.73 11.72
C GLY A 797 23.31 -12.85 10.45
N GLY A 798 24.47 -13.51 10.53
CA GLY A 798 25.38 -13.73 9.42
C GLY A 798 25.01 -14.93 8.52
N VAL A 799 23.94 -15.66 8.85
CA VAL A 799 23.45 -16.82 8.08
C VAL A 799 22.09 -16.48 7.45
N ARG A 800 21.99 -16.48 6.12
CA ARG A 800 20.94 -15.73 5.39
C ARG A 800 19.92 -16.55 4.61
N ALA A 801 20.24 -17.78 4.23
CA ALA A 801 19.32 -18.71 3.56
C ALA A 801 19.40 -20.10 4.19
N ASP A 802 18.36 -20.91 4.03
CA ASP A 802 18.36 -22.32 4.44
C ASP A 802 18.89 -23.20 3.29
N LEU A 803 19.54 -24.33 3.59
CA LEU A 803 19.87 -25.34 2.58
C LEU A 803 18.78 -26.42 2.58
N VAL A 804 17.96 -26.46 1.52
CA VAL A 804 16.79 -27.33 1.43
C VAL A 804 17.10 -28.51 0.50
N HIS A 805 16.95 -29.73 0.98
CA HIS A 805 17.28 -30.95 0.23
C HIS A 805 16.45 -31.09 -1.06
N ALA A 806 15.19 -30.66 -1.04
CA ALA A 806 14.33 -30.72 -2.22
C ALA A 806 14.51 -29.53 -3.19
N SER A 807 15.41 -28.59 -2.89
CA SER A 807 15.74 -27.47 -3.77
C SER A 807 16.39 -27.96 -5.08
N SER A 808 16.14 -27.23 -6.16
CA SER A 808 16.73 -27.45 -7.48
C SER A 808 16.74 -26.11 -8.22
N ALA A 809 17.34 -25.09 -7.60
CA ALA A 809 17.27 -23.71 -8.10
C ALA A 809 18.06 -23.52 -9.40
N GLY A 810 19.14 -24.27 -9.59
CA GLY A 810 19.95 -24.35 -10.81
C GLY A 810 19.65 -25.57 -11.68
N GLY A 811 18.61 -26.36 -11.37
CA GLY A 811 18.27 -27.60 -12.06
C GLY A 811 19.11 -28.82 -11.66
N GLU A 812 19.83 -28.73 -10.55
CA GLU A 812 20.61 -29.79 -9.89
C GLU A 812 19.72 -30.91 -9.32
N ALA A 813 20.31 -32.07 -9.04
CA ALA A 813 19.58 -33.20 -8.48
C ALA A 813 19.21 -32.94 -7.00
N PRO A 814 18.09 -33.50 -6.48
CA PRO A 814 17.73 -33.34 -5.07
C PRO A 814 18.88 -33.68 -4.12
N GLY A 815 19.15 -32.76 -3.21
CA GLY A 815 20.23 -32.83 -2.23
C GLY A 815 21.52 -32.19 -2.72
N GLU A 816 21.75 -32.01 -4.02
CA GLU A 816 22.92 -31.25 -4.50
C GLU A 816 22.78 -29.78 -4.09
N ILE A 817 23.91 -29.17 -3.70
CA ILE A 817 24.00 -27.76 -3.33
C ILE A 817 24.87 -27.07 -4.37
N THR A 818 24.36 -25.98 -4.94
CA THR A 818 25.07 -25.13 -5.90
C THR A 818 25.87 -24.03 -5.19
N TYR A 819 26.82 -23.42 -5.89
CA TYR A 819 27.58 -22.29 -5.37
C TYR A 819 26.66 -21.11 -5.02
N ALA A 820 25.63 -20.84 -5.84
CA ALA A 820 24.66 -19.79 -5.57
C ALA A 820 23.87 -20.05 -4.27
N GLU A 821 23.48 -21.30 -4.01
CA GLU A 821 22.81 -21.67 -2.75
C GLU A 821 23.74 -21.54 -1.54
N ALA A 822 25.00 -21.95 -1.66
CA ALA A 822 25.99 -21.73 -0.61
C ALA A 822 26.23 -20.22 -0.37
N PHE A 823 26.31 -19.42 -1.43
CA PHE A 823 26.47 -17.96 -1.33
C PHE A 823 25.27 -17.32 -0.63
N ALA A 824 24.05 -17.77 -0.94
CA ALA A 824 22.84 -17.30 -0.25
C ALA A 824 22.87 -17.57 1.26
N VAL A 825 23.64 -18.56 1.74
CA VAL A 825 23.87 -18.79 3.18
C VAL A 825 24.76 -17.71 3.78
N GLN A 826 25.87 -17.32 3.13
CA GLN A 826 26.83 -16.31 3.59
C GLN A 826 27.11 -15.27 2.49
N PRO A 827 26.23 -14.27 2.29
CA PRO A 827 26.31 -13.34 1.15
C PRO A 827 27.20 -12.11 1.39
N PHE A 828 27.88 -12.02 2.53
CA PHE A 828 28.60 -10.82 2.94
C PHE A 828 30.03 -10.73 2.41
N ALA A 829 30.48 -11.72 1.63
CA ALA A 829 31.87 -11.84 1.17
C ALA A 829 32.89 -11.59 2.31
N GLY A 830 32.59 -12.14 3.49
CA GLY A 830 33.33 -11.88 4.70
C GLY A 830 34.66 -12.63 4.70
N THR A 831 35.68 -12.07 5.37
CA THR A 831 36.90 -12.84 5.67
C THR A 831 36.83 -13.43 7.07
N LEU A 832 37.50 -14.56 7.28
CA LEU A 832 37.66 -15.17 8.59
C LEU A 832 38.81 -14.51 9.35
N VAL A 833 38.72 -14.47 10.67
CA VAL A 833 39.78 -13.97 11.54
C VAL A 833 39.92 -14.88 12.75
N SER A 834 41.15 -15.30 13.01
CA SER A 834 41.54 -16.05 14.21
C SER A 834 42.20 -15.13 15.24
N VAL A 835 41.72 -15.18 16.48
CA VAL A 835 42.22 -14.40 17.62
C VAL A 835 42.55 -15.30 18.80
N ASP A 836 43.49 -14.86 19.64
CA ASP A 836 43.82 -15.48 20.91
C ASP A 836 42.89 -14.93 21.99
N LEU A 837 42.10 -15.80 22.62
CA LEU A 837 41.16 -15.46 23.69
C LEU A 837 41.37 -16.37 24.90
N THR A 838 41.28 -15.80 26.10
CA THR A 838 41.27 -16.58 27.34
C THR A 838 39.94 -17.32 27.52
N GLY A 839 39.91 -18.40 28.30
CA GLY A 839 38.66 -19.09 28.65
C GLY A 839 37.62 -18.15 29.27
N ALA A 840 38.06 -17.17 30.07
CA ALA A 840 37.20 -16.13 30.63
C ALA A 840 36.66 -15.14 29.56
N GLN A 841 37.43 -14.85 28.52
CA GLN A 841 36.93 -14.05 27.39
C GLN A 841 35.91 -14.81 26.56
N ILE A 842 36.11 -16.11 26.34
CA ILE A 842 35.15 -16.95 25.61
C ILE A 842 33.83 -17.02 26.37
N GLU A 843 33.87 -17.18 27.70
CA GLU A 843 32.69 -17.15 28.54
C GLU A 843 31.94 -15.81 28.43
N ARG A 844 32.65 -14.68 28.52
CA ARG A 844 32.06 -13.35 28.31
C ARG A 844 31.41 -13.19 26.93
N ILE A 845 32.01 -13.70 25.87
CA ILE A 845 31.42 -13.69 24.52
C ILE A 845 30.11 -14.48 24.48
N LEU A 846 30.05 -15.64 25.15
CA LEU A 846 28.81 -16.42 25.25
C LEU A 846 27.75 -15.71 26.11
N GLU A 847 28.14 -14.94 27.12
CA GLU A 847 27.22 -14.07 27.87
C GLU A 847 26.71 -12.89 27.05
N GLU A 848 27.58 -12.30 26.21
CA GLU A 848 27.25 -11.18 25.31
C GLU A 848 26.15 -11.55 24.30
N GLN A 849 25.84 -12.84 24.11
CA GLN A 849 24.72 -13.25 23.26
C GLN A 849 23.34 -12.85 23.83
N PHE A 850 23.26 -12.47 25.11
CA PHE A 850 22.06 -12.04 25.81
C PHE A 850 22.08 -10.52 26.10
N ASN A 851 20.99 -9.82 25.80
CA ASN A 851 20.90 -8.37 25.97
C ASN A 851 19.52 -7.93 26.52
N ASP A 852 19.52 -7.11 27.58
CA ASP A 852 18.31 -6.52 28.17
C ASP A 852 18.24 -4.98 27.98
N SER A 853 19.19 -4.36 27.26
CA SER A 853 19.28 -2.89 27.08
C SER A 853 18.28 -2.31 26.06
N GLY A 854 17.67 -3.16 25.23
CA GLY A 854 16.73 -2.73 24.18
C GLY A 854 17.38 -2.10 22.94
N THR A 855 18.71 -2.02 22.87
CA THR A 855 19.45 -1.47 21.71
C THR A 855 19.54 -2.43 20.53
N ARG A 856 19.34 -3.73 20.75
CA ARG A 856 19.22 -4.78 19.72
C ARG A 856 18.32 -5.91 20.19
N ALA A 857 18.18 -6.95 19.35
CA ALA A 857 17.43 -8.15 19.68
C ALA A 857 17.88 -8.74 21.06
N PRO A 858 16.95 -9.21 21.92
CA PRO A 858 17.30 -9.67 23.26
C PRO A 858 18.23 -10.88 23.34
N THR A 859 18.29 -11.68 22.27
CA THR A 859 19.16 -12.85 22.19
C THR A 859 19.61 -13.06 20.75
N LEU A 860 20.91 -13.27 20.56
CA LEU A 860 21.52 -13.69 19.30
C LEU A 860 22.30 -14.97 19.54
N MET A 861 21.62 -16.12 19.52
CA MET A 861 22.21 -17.41 19.85
C MET A 861 23.33 -17.78 18.87
N LEU A 862 24.57 -17.83 19.34
CA LEU A 862 25.73 -18.16 18.53
C LEU A 862 25.69 -19.62 18.06
N GLY A 863 25.98 -19.85 16.78
CA GLY A 863 26.40 -21.15 16.29
C GLY A 863 27.80 -21.47 16.79
N VAL A 864 28.01 -22.69 17.28
CA VAL A 864 29.28 -23.12 17.86
C VAL A 864 29.86 -24.28 17.07
N SER A 865 31.17 -24.26 16.80
CA SER A 865 31.84 -25.34 16.07
C SER A 865 31.83 -26.67 16.85
N LYS A 866 31.89 -27.77 16.12
CA LYS A 866 31.95 -29.12 16.65
C LYS A 866 33.09 -29.25 17.65
N GLY A 867 32.76 -29.75 18.83
CA GLY A 867 33.70 -29.89 19.94
C GLY A 867 33.47 -28.86 21.04
N LEU A 868 32.91 -27.68 20.74
CA LEU A 868 32.48 -26.73 21.78
C LEU A 868 31.05 -27.05 22.23
N THR A 869 30.83 -27.18 23.54
CA THR A 869 29.50 -27.25 24.14
C THR A 869 29.39 -26.35 25.35
N TYR A 870 28.18 -25.89 25.67
CA TYR A 870 27.91 -25.15 26.91
C TYR A 870 26.43 -25.24 27.31
N SER A 871 26.13 -24.78 28.52
CA SER A 871 24.77 -24.70 29.04
C SER A 871 24.49 -23.30 29.59
N TYR A 872 23.23 -22.86 29.49
CA TYR A 872 22.80 -21.54 29.95
C TYR A 872 21.40 -21.57 30.57
N SER A 873 21.03 -20.60 31.40
CA SER A 873 19.65 -20.43 31.92
C SER A 873 19.16 -19.00 31.65
N ARG A 874 18.02 -18.86 30.96
CA ARG A 874 17.39 -17.54 30.73
C ARG A 874 16.85 -16.90 32.01
N SER A 875 16.64 -17.69 33.07
CA SER A 875 16.16 -17.20 34.36
C SER A 875 17.24 -16.49 35.17
N ALA A 876 18.52 -16.70 34.84
CA ALA A 876 19.64 -16.05 35.49
C ALA A 876 19.84 -14.61 34.99
N PRO A 877 20.45 -13.72 35.81
CA PRO A 877 20.77 -12.36 35.40
C PRO A 877 21.69 -12.34 34.17
N VAL A 878 21.52 -11.38 33.26
CA VAL A 878 22.46 -11.14 32.14
C VAL A 878 23.88 -10.96 32.68
N GLY A 879 24.85 -11.63 32.03
CA GLY A 879 26.23 -11.73 32.49
C GLY A 879 26.48 -12.86 33.50
N ASN A 880 25.46 -13.66 33.82
CA ASN A 880 25.57 -14.91 34.58
C ASN A 880 24.59 -15.99 34.04
N ARG A 881 24.19 -15.89 32.77
CA ARG A 881 23.29 -16.88 32.15
C ARG A 881 24.02 -18.15 31.74
N VAL A 882 25.28 -18.08 31.37
CA VAL A 882 26.15 -19.20 30.98
C VAL A 882 26.87 -19.71 32.21
N ASP A 883 26.86 -21.04 32.43
CA ASP A 883 27.69 -21.64 33.48
C ASP A 883 29.13 -21.83 32.96
N PRO A 884 30.15 -21.14 33.49
CA PRO A 884 31.53 -21.28 33.01
C PRO A 884 32.05 -22.72 33.10
N ALA A 885 31.57 -23.52 34.06
CA ALA A 885 31.97 -24.92 34.22
C ALA A 885 31.33 -25.84 33.16
N SER A 886 30.27 -25.37 32.49
CA SER A 886 29.60 -26.10 31.42
C SER A 886 30.30 -25.93 30.06
N ILE A 887 31.11 -24.87 29.89
CA ILE A 887 31.80 -24.57 28.64
C ILE A 887 32.93 -25.57 28.43
N LYS A 888 32.77 -26.47 27.46
CA LYS A 888 33.69 -27.59 27.21
C LYS A 888 34.18 -27.59 25.78
N LEU A 889 35.47 -27.76 25.59
CA LEU A 889 36.09 -28.05 24.31
C LEU A 889 36.53 -29.52 24.29
N ASN A 890 35.98 -30.31 23.37
CA ASN A 890 36.19 -31.75 23.23
C ASN A 890 35.91 -32.52 24.53
N GLY A 891 34.92 -32.06 25.32
CA GLY A 891 34.51 -32.66 26.58
C GLY A 891 35.30 -32.19 27.82
N GLU A 892 36.36 -31.41 27.65
CA GLU A 892 37.13 -30.82 28.74
C GLU A 892 36.69 -29.37 29.01
N ALA A 893 36.44 -29.03 30.27
CA ALA A 893 36.04 -27.67 30.64
C ALA A 893 37.15 -26.66 30.31
N LEU A 894 36.77 -25.51 29.76
CA LEU A 894 37.71 -24.42 29.52
C LEU A 894 38.27 -23.91 30.85
N LYS A 895 39.56 -23.58 30.86
CA LYS A 895 40.21 -22.97 32.02
C LYS A 895 40.22 -21.45 31.83
N PRO A 896 39.79 -20.65 32.83
CA PRO A 896 39.63 -19.21 32.68
C PRO A 896 40.87 -18.49 32.14
N ASP A 897 42.06 -18.83 32.65
CA ASP A 897 43.32 -18.16 32.30
C ASP A 897 44.06 -18.81 31.12
N THR A 898 43.55 -19.91 30.57
CA THR A 898 44.16 -20.55 29.41
C THR A 898 43.75 -19.83 28.14
N THR A 899 44.71 -19.56 27.27
CA THR A 899 44.48 -19.03 25.92
C THR A 899 44.06 -20.14 24.97
N TYR A 900 43.01 -19.88 24.20
CA TYR A 900 42.51 -20.70 23.12
C TYR A 900 42.49 -19.88 21.83
N ARG A 901 42.68 -20.55 20.70
CA ARG A 901 42.56 -19.91 19.39
C ARG A 901 41.12 -20.01 18.89
N VAL A 902 40.49 -18.88 18.64
CA VAL A 902 39.09 -18.79 18.22
C VAL A 902 39.01 -18.10 16.86
N THR A 903 38.32 -18.70 15.90
CA THR A 903 37.98 -18.04 14.64
C THR A 903 36.54 -17.54 14.64
N ALA A 904 36.30 -16.43 13.97
CA ALA A 904 34.96 -15.94 13.64
C ALA A 904 35.02 -15.20 12.31
N ASN A 905 33.87 -14.77 11.78
CA ASN A 905 33.87 -13.78 10.71
C ASN A 905 34.46 -12.45 11.21
N THR A 906 34.98 -11.65 10.28
CA THR A 906 35.57 -10.33 10.53
C THR A 906 34.66 -9.39 11.31
N PHE A 907 33.36 -9.46 11.09
CA PHE A 907 32.35 -8.66 11.78
C PHE A 907 32.34 -8.94 13.30
N LEU A 908 32.20 -10.20 13.70
CA LEU A 908 32.30 -10.62 15.10
C LEU A 908 33.67 -10.32 15.69
N ALA A 909 34.74 -10.62 14.97
CA ALA A 909 36.10 -10.36 15.43
C ALA A 909 36.38 -8.88 15.73
N ALA A 910 35.66 -7.96 15.07
CA ALA A 910 35.72 -6.53 15.31
C ALA A 910 34.79 -6.03 16.43
N GLY A 911 34.02 -6.92 17.08
CA GLY A 911 33.07 -6.60 18.14
C GLY A 911 31.64 -6.33 17.66
N GLY A 912 31.32 -6.66 16.41
CA GLY A 912 29.97 -6.52 15.85
C GLY A 912 28.90 -7.29 16.63
N ASP A 913 27.64 -6.93 16.44
CA ASP A 913 26.48 -7.48 17.17
C ASP A 913 26.54 -7.29 18.70
N GLY A 914 27.44 -6.42 19.19
CA GLY A 914 27.67 -6.20 20.60
C GLY A 914 28.57 -7.25 21.28
N PHE A 915 29.25 -8.10 20.50
CA PHE A 915 30.23 -9.08 21.00
C PHE A 915 31.61 -8.45 21.23
N THR A 916 31.64 -7.36 21.99
CA THR A 916 32.80 -6.47 22.13
C THR A 916 34.05 -7.18 22.66
N THR A 917 33.88 -8.26 23.41
CA THR A 917 35.00 -9.03 23.99
C THR A 917 35.88 -9.67 22.90
N PHE A 918 35.38 -9.93 21.69
CA PHE A 918 36.23 -10.39 20.58
C PHE A 918 37.35 -9.41 20.23
N ALA A 919 37.08 -8.10 20.27
CA ALA A 919 38.04 -7.06 19.93
C ALA A 919 39.16 -6.90 20.98
N GLU A 920 38.99 -7.49 22.17
CA GLU A 920 40.05 -7.60 23.19
C GLU A 920 41.08 -8.70 22.88
N GLY A 921 40.79 -9.57 21.90
CA GLY A 921 41.63 -10.69 21.53
C GLY A 921 43.00 -10.29 20.97
N GLY A 922 44.02 -11.08 21.27
CA GLY A 922 45.39 -10.85 20.80
C GLY A 922 45.73 -11.63 19.52
N ASN A 923 46.91 -11.35 18.96
CA ASN A 923 47.52 -12.18 17.90
C ASN A 923 46.60 -12.46 16.69
N THR A 924 45.93 -11.42 16.20
CA THR A 924 44.97 -11.52 15.09
C THR A 924 45.65 -12.06 13.82
N VAL A 925 45.13 -13.16 13.28
CA VAL A 925 45.56 -13.76 12.01
C VAL A 925 44.36 -13.81 11.08
N GLY A 926 44.51 -13.22 9.90
CA GLY A 926 43.50 -13.33 8.84
C GLY A 926 43.40 -14.77 8.34
N GLY A 927 42.17 -15.21 8.11
CA GLY A 927 41.82 -16.45 7.43
C GLY A 927 41.42 -16.19 5.99
N GLY A 928 41.01 -17.27 5.32
CA GLY A 928 40.45 -17.19 3.97
C GLY A 928 39.06 -16.55 3.94
N ASP A 929 38.52 -16.51 2.74
CA ASP A 929 37.16 -16.12 2.41
C ASP A 929 36.13 -17.10 3.01
N ASP A 930 35.03 -16.58 3.55
CA ASP A 930 34.06 -17.34 4.33
C ASP A 930 33.16 -18.23 3.46
N ILE A 931 32.80 -17.78 2.26
CA ILE A 931 32.06 -18.59 1.29
C ILE A 931 32.93 -19.73 0.73
N THR A 932 34.23 -19.48 0.52
CA THR A 932 35.20 -20.53 0.18
C THR A 932 35.29 -21.57 1.30
N ALA A 933 35.34 -21.13 2.57
CA ALA A 933 35.34 -22.05 3.70
C ALA A 933 34.09 -22.96 3.73
N LEU A 934 32.90 -22.39 3.48
CA LEU A 934 31.65 -23.17 3.41
C LEU A 934 31.62 -24.13 2.23
N THR A 935 31.94 -23.67 1.02
CA THR A 935 31.91 -24.49 -0.19
C THR A 935 32.94 -25.62 -0.16
N ASP A 936 34.16 -25.37 0.35
CA ASP A 936 35.16 -26.40 0.58
C ASP A 936 34.67 -27.43 1.60
N HIS A 937 34.02 -26.99 2.67
CA HIS A 937 33.48 -27.89 3.69
C HIS A 937 32.36 -28.78 3.14
N LEU A 938 31.43 -28.21 2.38
CA LEU A 938 30.35 -28.95 1.69
C LEU A 938 30.92 -29.97 0.69
N THR A 939 31.97 -29.59 -0.03
CA THR A 939 32.65 -30.48 -0.99
C THR A 939 33.30 -31.65 -0.27
N ALA A 940 34.01 -31.37 0.83
CA ALA A 940 34.75 -32.38 1.59
C ALA A 940 33.85 -33.39 2.32
N HIS A 941 32.60 -33.01 2.63
CA HIS A 941 31.68 -33.83 3.44
C HIS A 941 30.42 -34.26 2.68
N SER A 942 30.42 -34.24 1.34
CA SER A 942 29.26 -34.63 0.53
C SER A 942 28.99 -36.15 0.55
N PRO A 943 27.75 -36.61 0.85
CA PRO A 943 26.60 -35.82 1.30
C PRO A 943 26.67 -35.48 2.79
N MET A 944 26.41 -34.21 3.11
CA MET A 944 26.48 -33.65 4.46
C MET A 944 25.17 -33.86 5.21
N ALA A 945 25.23 -34.39 6.42
CA ALA A 945 24.07 -34.46 7.31
C ALA A 945 23.92 -33.18 8.14
N PRO A 946 22.70 -32.80 8.58
CA PRO A 946 22.52 -31.73 9.56
C PRO A 946 23.43 -31.95 10.79
N PRO A 947 24.19 -30.93 11.24
CA PRO A 947 25.15 -31.12 12.33
C PRO A 947 24.53 -31.39 13.70
N GLY A 948 23.23 -31.12 13.90
CA GLY A 948 22.51 -31.23 15.16
C GLY A 948 22.56 -29.94 15.99
N THR A 949 21.61 -29.83 16.93
CA THR A 949 21.46 -28.73 17.90
C THR A 949 21.61 -29.23 19.35
N ASP A 950 22.59 -30.10 19.58
CA ASP A 950 22.92 -30.68 20.87
C ASP A 950 24.19 -30.09 21.51
N ARG A 951 24.70 -28.98 20.94
CA ARG A 951 25.93 -28.33 21.43
C ARG A 951 25.63 -27.28 22.51
N VAL A 952 24.43 -26.70 22.48
CA VAL A 952 23.97 -25.71 23.45
C VAL A 952 22.76 -26.24 24.21
N THR A 953 22.82 -26.22 25.55
CA THR A 953 21.73 -26.71 26.41
C THR A 953 21.11 -25.59 27.25
N GLU A 954 19.82 -25.32 27.07
CA GLU A 954 19.06 -24.44 27.97
C GLU A 954 18.67 -25.22 29.23
N LEU A 955 19.07 -24.69 30.38
CA LEU A 955 18.72 -25.14 31.72
C LEU A 955 17.46 -24.38 32.21
N PRO A 956 16.67 -24.99 33.12
CA PRO A 956 15.46 -24.38 33.67
C PRO A 956 15.63 -22.98 34.28
#